data_AF-A0A2V6PZD4-F1
#
_entry.id   AF-A0A2V6PZD4-F1
#
_cell.length_a   1.000
_cell.length_b   1.000
_cell.length_c   1.000
_cell.angle_alpha   90.00
_cell.angle_beta   90.00
_cell.angle_gamma   90.00
#
_symmetry.space_group_name_H-M   'P 1'
#
loop_
_entity.id
_entity.type
_entity.pdbx_description
1 polymer ?
#
loop_
_entity_poly.entity_id
_entity_poly.type
_entity_poly.pdbx_seq_one_letter_code
_entity_poly.pdbx_strand_id
1 'polypeptide(L)'
;MLDLLLRKVFGTKHERDVKRMLPTVAAIGELESSLSDLDDAALRARTDEFKKRLADGETVDDVLVDAFAVCREASRRTVGMRHFDVQLIGGMVLHRGAIAEMATGEGKTLVATLPTYLNALTGRGVHIVTVNDYLAKRDAQWMGPIYYFLGLSVGVIQHEASFLYDPTYVTSDIRMTALRPCTRPEGYRADVTYGTNNEFGFDYLRDNMRFSLDELVQRELHYAIVDEVDSILIDEARTPLIISGPAEESTDLYYRIDRLIPKLTRAATIVEGKLSEIEESAEGDYIVDEKAKAVSLTEQGIAHCEKLLGVENLYDPKHIDALHHIQQGLRAHALFKRDVDYVVNEGEVVIVDEFTGRMMPGRRWSDGLHQAVEAKEGVRIERENQTLATITFQNYFRMYGKLAGMTGTAETEAEEFAKIYKLDVTVIPTNRTLIRLNAPDVVYKTEREKFNAVVEDIIERNGRGQPVLVGTVSIEKSEAVSKLLKRRGVKHEVLNAKYHEREAEIVAQAGRYGAVTIATNMAGRGTDILLGGNPDFLSKEILRKRGLDPAQAPAEARTTALAEARRTTEPEHERVVGQGGLHIVGTERHESRRVDNQLRGRSGRQGDPGSSRFYLSLEDDLLRIFGSQRIQKIMERLGMEEGEPIEHKLVTRAIATAQKRVETHNFEIRKHLLEYDDVMNKQREIIYGMRRQILDGESQADTVSEWIDDLVSAALETYAAESAHPDDWDLAGLGQALGQQFDVRIAANRFAEVTSRVALEELVAGAAKERYAERERDLGGDLMRALERHEMLLVIDTQWKDHLLSIDHLKEGIGLRGYGQRDPLTEYKREAFDLFQDMVERVKAAVVERLFKVQIVREAPMSMPAITAWADAQESRGPMPGADPAMQAAVASGPARPKPAPRTATGEKVGRNDPCPCGSGKKYKKCCYLKGA
;
A
#
# COMPACT_ATOMS: atom_id res chain seq x y z
N MET A 1 -28.87 -2.00 -31.78
CA MET A 1 -28.75 -1.99 -33.27
C MET A 1 -28.18 -0.67 -33.78
N LEU A 2 -28.65 0.49 -33.29
CA LEU A 2 -28.09 1.81 -33.64
C LEU A 2 -26.58 1.93 -33.31
N ASP A 3 -26.16 1.49 -32.12
CA ASP A 3 -24.74 1.50 -31.70
C ASP A 3 -23.80 0.67 -32.60
N LEU A 4 -24.28 -0.47 -33.11
CA LEU A 4 -23.50 -1.32 -34.01
C LEU A 4 -23.31 -0.67 -35.38
N LEU A 5 -24.33 0.03 -35.87
CA LEU A 5 -24.28 0.81 -37.11
C LEU A 5 -23.39 2.05 -36.97
N LEU A 6 -23.51 2.78 -35.85
CA LEU A 6 -22.68 3.95 -35.55
C LEU A 6 -21.20 3.58 -35.40
N ARG A 7 -20.88 2.46 -34.72
CA ARG A 7 -19.50 1.95 -34.64
C ARG A 7 -18.93 1.54 -36.00
N LYS A 8 -19.75 0.99 -36.89
CA LYS A 8 -19.30 0.57 -38.23
C LYS A 8 -19.05 1.74 -39.18
N VAL A 9 -19.72 2.88 -38.97
CA VAL A 9 -19.58 4.10 -39.80
C VAL A 9 -18.54 5.07 -39.24
N PHE A 10 -18.49 5.28 -37.92
CA PHE A 10 -17.61 6.26 -37.28
C PHE A 10 -16.39 5.65 -36.58
N GLY A 11 -16.29 4.31 -36.52
CA GLY A 11 -15.29 3.61 -35.73
C GLY A 11 -15.60 3.59 -34.23
N THR A 12 -14.74 2.94 -33.45
CA THR A 12 -14.81 2.98 -31.98
C THR A 12 -14.28 4.31 -31.41
N LYS A 13 -14.51 4.59 -30.12
CA LYS A 13 -13.88 5.75 -29.42
C LYS A 13 -12.35 5.66 -29.58
N HIS A 14 -11.79 4.50 -29.24
CA HIS A 14 -10.36 4.18 -29.34
C HIS A 14 -9.79 4.41 -30.74
N GLU A 15 -10.46 3.94 -31.80
CA GLU A 15 -10.00 4.16 -33.17
C GLU A 15 -9.93 5.64 -33.55
N ARG A 16 -10.90 6.44 -33.10
CA ARG A 16 -10.90 7.89 -33.36
C ARG A 16 -9.80 8.60 -32.60
N ASP A 17 -9.57 8.22 -31.34
CA ASP A 17 -8.51 8.79 -30.51
C ASP A 17 -7.13 8.49 -31.07
N VAL A 18 -6.89 7.23 -31.49
CA VAL A 18 -5.66 6.82 -32.18
C VAL A 18 -5.50 7.58 -33.50
N LYS A 19 -6.55 7.67 -34.33
CA LYS A 19 -6.49 8.35 -35.63
C LYS A 19 -6.11 9.83 -35.50
N ARG A 20 -6.51 10.50 -34.41
CA ARG A 20 -6.14 11.89 -34.12
C ARG A 20 -4.65 12.07 -33.82
N MET A 21 -3.96 11.03 -33.36
CA MET A 21 -2.53 11.07 -33.02
C MET A 21 -1.62 10.71 -34.20
N LEU A 22 -2.13 10.05 -35.24
CA LEU A 22 -1.33 9.63 -36.40
C LEU A 22 -0.60 10.78 -37.12
N PRO A 23 -1.16 11.99 -37.29
CA PRO A 23 -0.40 13.11 -37.86
C PRO A 23 0.83 13.48 -37.01
N THR A 24 0.69 13.47 -35.68
CA THR A 24 1.80 13.74 -34.75
C THR A 24 2.87 12.64 -34.83
N VAL A 25 2.47 11.37 -34.95
CA VAL A 25 3.40 10.25 -35.20
C VAL A 25 4.21 10.49 -36.48
N ALA A 26 3.56 10.92 -37.56
CA ALA A 26 4.23 11.21 -38.82
C ALA A 26 5.25 12.36 -38.66
N ALA A 27 4.86 13.45 -38.00
CA ALA A 27 5.75 14.58 -37.72
C ALA A 27 6.99 14.17 -36.90
N ILE A 28 6.81 13.31 -35.87
CA ILE A 28 7.94 12.74 -35.11
C ILE A 28 8.87 11.93 -36.03
N GLY A 29 8.29 11.14 -36.95
CA GLY A 29 9.04 10.34 -37.92
C GLY A 29 9.84 11.16 -38.93
N GLU A 30 9.32 12.32 -39.35
CA GLU A 30 10.00 13.21 -40.30
C GLU A 30 11.32 13.77 -39.75
N LEU A 31 11.42 13.98 -38.44
CA LEU A 31 12.63 14.46 -37.77
C LEU A 31 13.74 13.42 -37.65
N GLU A 32 13.43 12.13 -37.81
CA GLU A 32 14.36 11.02 -37.53
C GLU A 32 15.66 11.11 -38.33
N SER A 33 15.57 11.45 -39.62
CA SER A 33 16.73 11.59 -40.49
C SER A 33 17.71 12.67 -39.99
N SER A 34 17.20 13.87 -39.74
CA SER A 34 17.99 15.01 -39.26
C SER A 34 18.64 14.76 -37.89
N LEU A 35 17.95 14.07 -36.98
CA LEU A 35 18.48 13.74 -35.65
C LEU A 35 19.52 12.63 -35.70
N SER A 36 19.39 11.70 -36.66
CA SER A 36 20.36 10.61 -36.81
C SER A 36 21.75 11.09 -37.23
N ASP A 37 21.83 12.25 -37.90
CA ASP A 37 23.08 12.88 -38.34
C ASP A 37 23.78 13.68 -37.22
N LEU A 38 23.09 13.99 -36.12
CA LEU A 38 23.68 14.72 -34.99
C LEU A 38 24.68 13.85 -34.23
N ASP A 39 25.75 14.46 -33.70
CA ASP A 39 26.59 13.78 -32.71
C ASP A 39 25.89 13.74 -31.34
N ASP A 40 26.48 12.99 -30.40
CA ASP A 40 25.87 12.77 -29.08
C ASP A 40 25.77 14.06 -28.25
N ALA A 41 26.76 14.97 -28.40
CA ALA A 41 26.77 16.24 -27.69
C ALA A 41 25.65 17.17 -28.20
N ALA A 42 25.46 17.25 -29.52
CA ALA A 42 24.40 18.03 -30.15
C ALA A 42 23.01 17.46 -29.79
N LEU A 43 22.85 16.14 -29.77
CA LEU A 43 21.58 15.51 -29.39
C LEU A 43 21.23 15.79 -27.92
N ARG A 44 22.21 15.72 -27.00
CA ARG A 44 22.03 16.12 -25.59
C ARG A 44 21.70 17.61 -25.45
N ALA A 45 22.34 18.48 -26.22
CA ALA A 45 22.10 19.93 -26.16
C ALA A 45 20.65 20.33 -26.50
N ARG A 46 19.91 19.48 -27.22
CA ARG A 46 18.47 19.69 -27.48
C ARG A 46 17.65 19.75 -26.19
N THR A 47 18.06 19.06 -25.12
CA THR A 47 17.41 19.14 -23.81
C THR A 47 17.48 20.53 -23.23
N ASP A 48 18.65 21.18 -23.30
CA ASP A 48 18.84 22.56 -22.81
C ASP A 48 18.04 23.57 -23.66
N GLU A 49 17.96 23.35 -24.97
CA GLU A 49 17.11 24.13 -25.88
C GLU A 49 15.62 24.02 -25.50
N PHE A 50 15.11 22.82 -25.24
CA PHE A 50 13.71 22.63 -24.85
C PHE A 50 13.41 23.26 -23.49
N LYS A 51 14.30 23.10 -22.50
CA LYS A 51 14.16 23.78 -21.20
C LYS A 51 14.10 25.31 -21.36
N LYS A 52 14.91 25.87 -22.26
CA LYS A 52 14.87 27.30 -22.58
C LYS A 52 13.55 27.70 -23.24
N ARG A 53 13.07 26.95 -24.24
CA ARG A 53 11.77 27.20 -24.90
C ARG A 53 10.60 27.22 -23.90
N LEU A 54 10.60 26.29 -22.95
CA LEU A 54 9.61 26.26 -21.87
C LEU A 54 9.73 27.48 -20.94
N ALA A 55 10.96 27.89 -20.60
CA ALA A 55 11.19 29.11 -19.82
C ALA A 55 10.77 30.39 -20.57
N ASP A 56 10.88 30.40 -21.90
CA ASP A 56 10.47 31.50 -22.79
C ASP A 56 8.94 31.52 -23.04
N GLY A 57 8.18 30.58 -22.49
CA GLY A 57 6.71 30.58 -22.46
C GLY A 57 6.02 29.53 -23.34
N GLU A 58 6.76 28.68 -24.05
CA GLU A 58 6.16 27.53 -24.74
C GLU A 58 5.62 26.50 -23.75
N THR A 59 4.59 25.76 -24.14
CA THR A 59 4.01 24.68 -23.32
C THR A 59 4.72 23.35 -23.56
N VAL A 60 4.50 22.40 -22.65
CA VAL A 60 5.00 21.03 -22.81
C VAL A 60 4.42 20.35 -24.07
N ASP A 61 3.20 20.71 -24.48
CA ASP A 61 2.59 20.19 -25.71
C ASP A 61 3.29 20.73 -26.97
N ASP A 62 3.76 21.98 -26.96
CA ASP A 62 4.44 22.63 -28.10
C ASP A 62 5.79 21.95 -28.42
N VAL A 63 6.48 21.46 -27.40
CA VAL A 63 7.79 20.77 -27.55
C VAL A 63 7.65 19.26 -27.73
N LEU A 64 6.44 18.70 -27.70
CA LEU A 64 6.19 17.25 -27.69
C LEU A 64 6.84 16.52 -28.87
N VAL A 65 6.64 17.03 -30.09
CA VAL A 65 7.13 16.38 -31.32
C VAL A 65 8.65 16.28 -31.31
N ASP A 66 9.33 17.39 -31.02
CA ASP A 66 10.79 17.43 -30.97
C ASP A 66 11.34 16.55 -29.85
N ALA A 67 10.74 16.63 -28.65
CA ALA A 67 11.18 15.87 -27.49
C ALA A 67 11.01 14.35 -27.69
N PHE A 68 9.91 13.90 -28.29
CA PHE A 68 9.68 12.49 -28.60
C PHE A 68 10.65 11.98 -29.66
N ALA A 69 10.94 12.78 -30.69
CA ALA A 69 11.92 12.43 -31.71
C ALA A 69 13.34 12.29 -31.13
N VAL A 70 13.76 13.24 -30.27
CA VAL A 70 15.05 13.19 -29.57
C VAL A 70 15.14 11.99 -28.62
N CYS A 71 14.09 11.73 -27.84
CA CYS A 71 14.04 10.57 -26.94
C CYS A 71 14.11 9.24 -27.70
N ARG A 72 13.42 9.14 -28.85
CA ARG A 72 13.49 7.97 -29.74
C ARG A 72 14.91 7.71 -30.24
N GLU A 73 15.59 8.74 -30.72
CA GLU A 73 16.97 8.59 -31.21
C GLU A 73 17.94 8.25 -30.08
N ALA A 74 17.79 8.87 -28.90
CA ALA A 74 18.58 8.51 -27.71
C ALA A 74 18.36 7.04 -27.30
N SER A 75 17.12 6.54 -27.37
CA SER A 75 16.82 5.13 -27.11
C SER A 75 17.49 4.21 -28.12
N ARG A 76 17.47 4.56 -29.41
CA ARG A 76 18.15 3.80 -30.46
C ARG A 76 19.66 3.72 -30.20
N ARG A 77 20.30 4.82 -29.79
CA ARG A 77 21.76 4.88 -29.53
C ARG A 77 22.19 4.16 -28.27
N THR A 78 21.43 4.31 -27.19
CA THR A 78 21.85 3.86 -25.85
C THR A 78 21.44 2.42 -25.54
N VAL A 79 20.20 2.05 -25.86
CA VAL A 79 19.64 0.72 -25.55
C VAL A 79 19.35 -0.11 -26.80
N GLY A 80 19.61 0.42 -28.00
CA GLY A 80 19.45 -0.30 -29.26
C GLY A 80 18.00 -0.50 -29.68
N MET A 81 17.05 0.24 -29.09
CA MET A 81 15.62 0.08 -29.33
C MET A 81 15.04 1.34 -29.94
N ARG A 82 14.45 1.24 -31.13
CA ARG A 82 13.72 2.32 -31.77
C ARG A 82 12.25 2.20 -31.41
N HIS A 83 11.63 3.25 -30.88
CA HIS A 83 10.20 3.23 -30.59
C HIS A 83 9.36 2.95 -31.86
N PHE A 84 8.38 2.07 -31.76
CA PHE A 84 7.36 1.85 -32.79
C PHE A 84 6.30 2.96 -32.78
N ASP A 85 5.56 3.08 -33.87
CA ASP A 85 4.52 4.10 -34.01
C ASP A 85 3.40 3.94 -32.96
N VAL A 86 3.05 2.69 -32.64
CA VAL A 86 2.10 2.37 -31.54
C VAL A 86 2.64 2.76 -30.17
N GLN A 87 3.96 2.77 -29.99
CA GLN A 87 4.61 3.21 -28.76
C GLN A 87 4.63 4.74 -28.64
N LEU A 88 4.77 5.46 -29.76
CA LEU A 88 4.61 6.92 -29.80
C LEU A 88 3.18 7.32 -29.43
N ILE A 89 2.17 6.59 -29.93
CA ILE A 89 0.77 6.74 -29.51
C ILE A 89 0.61 6.52 -28.01
N GLY A 90 1.20 5.45 -27.46
CA GLY A 90 1.20 5.19 -26.02
C GLY A 90 1.82 6.31 -25.21
N GLY A 91 2.96 6.85 -25.65
CA GLY A 91 3.60 7.98 -25.00
C GLY A 91 2.71 9.22 -24.98
N MET A 92 1.98 9.51 -26.07
CA MET A 92 1.05 10.63 -26.14
C MET A 92 -0.18 10.42 -25.24
N VAL A 93 -0.72 9.20 -25.15
CA VAL A 93 -1.82 8.87 -24.23
C VAL A 93 -1.38 9.10 -22.78
N LEU A 94 -0.21 8.59 -22.40
CA LEU A 94 0.35 8.79 -21.07
C LEU A 94 0.56 10.27 -20.77
N HIS A 95 1.14 11.02 -21.72
CA HIS A 95 1.38 12.46 -21.55
C HIS A 95 0.12 13.26 -21.24
N ARG A 96 -1.01 12.90 -21.87
CA ARG A 96 -2.32 13.53 -21.67
C ARG A 96 -2.97 13.24 -20.30
N GLY A 97 -2.37 12.38 -19.48
CA GLY A 97 -2.94 11.98 -18.20
C GLY A 97 -4.05 10.92 -18.36
N ALA A 98 -3.84 9.96 -19.25
CA ALA A 98 -4.77 8.87 -19.52
C ALA A 98 -4.07 7.49 -19.37
N ILE A 99 -4.86 6.42 -19.45
CA ILE A 99 -4.38 5.06 -19.40
C ILE A 99 -4.14 4.51 -20.81
N ALA A 100 -2.90 4.11 -21.08
CA ALA A 100 -2.50 3.41 -22.30
C ALA A 100 -2.68 1.90 -22.10
N GLU A 101 -3.71 1.30 -22.70
CA GLU A 101 -3.83 -0.15 -22.75
C GLU A 101 -3.00 -0.69 -23.92
N MET A 102 -1.90 -1.37 -23.59
CA MET A 102 -0.97 -1.99 -24.51
C MET A 102 -0.74 -3.44 -24.14
N ALA A 103 -0.93 -4.35 -25.10
CA ALA A 103 -0.72 -5.77 -24.89
C ALA A 103 0.70 -6.08 -24.36
N THR A 104 0.82 -7.15 -23.60
CA THR A 104 2.12 -7.54 -23.02
C THR A 104 3.13 -7.85 -24.13
N GLY A 105 4.35 -7.33 -24.02
CA GLY A 105 5.38 -7.43 -25.07
C GLY A 105 5.33 -6.32 -26.13
N GLU A 106 4.45 -5.33 -26.01
CA GLU A 106 4.48 -4.11 -26.85
C GLU A 106 5.50 -3.06 -26.36
N GLY A 107 6.29 -3.36 -25.31
CA GLY A 107 7.37 -2.48 -24.82
C GLY A 107 6.91 -1.35 -23.90
N LYS A 108 5.98 -1.62 -22.97
CA LYS A 108 5.45 -0.64 -21.99
C LYS A 108 6.53 0.17 -21.25
N THR A 109 7.57 -0.50 -20.73
CA THR A 109 8.71 0.16 -20.06
C THR A 109 9.40 1.18 -20.96
N LEU A 110 9.55 0.87 -22.24
CA LEU A 110 10.16 1.78 -23.23
C LEU A 110 9.20 2.92 -23.62
N VAL A 111 7.89 2.67 -23.68
CA VAL A 111 6.86 3.69 -23.95
C VAL A 111 6.89 4.80 -22.92
N ALA A 112 7.06 4.45 -21.64
CA ALA A 112 7.09 5.42 -20.54
C ALA A 112 8.24 6.43 -20.64
N THR A 113 9.32 6.15 -21.38
CA THR A 113 10.45 7.08 -21.49
C THR A 113 10.10 8.36 -22.24
N LEU A 114 9.20 8.28 -23.22
CA LEU A 114 8.75 9.41 -24.02
C LEU A 114 8.06 10.50 -23.17
N PRO A 115 6.93 10.21 -22.48
CA PRO A 115 6.27 11.20 -21.63
C PRO A 115 7.12 11.57 -20.41
N THR A 116 7.91 10.65 -19.87
CA THR A 116 8.79 10.97 -18.73
C THR A 116 9.84 12.00 -19.13
N TYR A 117 10.56 11.79 -20.23
CA TYR A 117 11.54 12.76 -20.71
C TYR A 117 10.89 14.13 -20.94
N LEU A 118 9.76 14.15 -21.66
CA LEU A 118 9.03 15.37 -21.96
C LEU A 118 8.62 16.16 -20.71
N ASN A 119 8.06 15.49 -19.69
CA ASN A 119 7.55 16.17 -18.49
C ASN A 119 8.65 16.49 -17.48
N ALA A 120 9.76 15.73 -17.49
CA ALA A 120 10.94 16.01 -16.69
C ALA A 120 11.64 17.31 -17.13
N LEU A 121 11.42 17.80 -18.35
CA LEU A 121 11.94 19.10 -18.82
C LEU A 121 11.49 20.28 -17.94
N THR A 122 10.37 20.14 -17.23
CA THR A 122 9.88 21.17 -16.29
C THR A 122 10.72 21.30 -15.02
N GLY A 123 11.58 20.31 -14.70
CA GLY A 123 12.37 20.27 -13.47
C GLY A 123 11.56 19.99 -12.19
N ARG A 124 10.24 19.77 -12.30
CA ARG A 124 9.35 19.51 -11.14
C ARG A 124 9.28 18.05 -10.74
N GLY A 125 9.77 17.16 -11.60
CA GLY A 125 9.88 15.73 -11.32
C GLY A 125 8.84 14.83 -11.93
N VAL A 126 9.23 13.58 -12.18
CA VAL A 126 8.33 12.52 -12.64
C VAL A 126 8.53 11.27 -11.79
N HIS A 127 7.44 10.75 -11.21
CA HIS A 127 7.45 9.48 -10.49
C HIS A 127 6.98 8.35 -11.42
N ILE A 128 7.80 7.31 -11.54
CA ILE A 128 7.41 6.06 -12.23
C ILE A 128 7.16 5.00 -11.17
N VAL A 129 5.91 4.59 -11.07
CA VAL A 129 5.45 3.66 -10.04
C VAL A 129 5.37 2.27 -10.63
N THR A 130 6.01 1.31 -9.96
CA THR A 130 6.00 -0.11 -10.33
C THR A 130 5.45 -0.95 -9.18
N VAL A 131 5.16 -2.22 -9.47
CA VAL A 131 4.53 -3.15 -8.53
C VAL A 131 5.49 -3.64 -7.43
N ASN A 132 6.80 -3.60 -7.66
CA ASN A 132 7.80 -4.04 -6.68
C ASN A 132 9.18 -3.41 -6.91
N ASP A 133 10.01 -3.45 -5.86
CA ASP A 133 11.35 -2.87 -5.82
C ASP A 133 12.29 -3.45 -6.89
N TYR A 134 12.10 -4.71 -7.29
CA TYR A 134 12.91 -5.34 -8.34
C TYR A 134 12.65 -4.67 -9.70
N LEU A 135 11.37 -4.44 -10.05
CA LEU A 135 10.99 -3.78 -11.30
C LEU A 135 11.42 -2.32 -11.30
N ALA A 136 11.22 -1.58 -10.21
CA ALA A 136 11.71 -0.21 -10.07
C ALA A 136 13.23 -0.13 -10.35
N LYS A 137 14.01 -1.00 -9.70
CA LYS A 137 15.46 -1.08 -9.88
C LYS A 137 15.86 -1.43 -11.31
N ARG A 138 15.27 -2.50 -11.85
CA ARG A 138 15.58 -3.01 -13.18
C ARG A 138 15.27 -1.96 -14.24
N ASP A 139 14.11 -1.32 -14.16
CA ASP A 139 13.65 -0.37 -15.17
C ASP A 139 14.47 0.92 -15.12
N ALA A 140 14.86 1.36 -13.92
CA ALA A 140 15.80 2.46 -13.77
C ALA A 140 17.20 2.12 -14.34
N GLN A 141 17.71 0.92 -14.14
CA GLN A 141 18.99 0.49 -14.75
C GLN A 141 18.90 0.35 -16.27
N TRP A 142 17.74 -0.06 -16.77
CA TRP A 142 17.54 -0.34 -18.19
C TRP A 142 17.22 0.91 -19.00
N MET A 143 16.34 1.79 -18.52
CA MET A 143 15.95 3.04 -19.17
C MET A 143 16.80 4.25 -18.73
N GLY A 144 17.48 4.15 -17.57
CA GLY A 144 18.43 5.14 -17.07
C GLY A 144 19.45 5.65 -18.09
N PRO A 145 20.07 4.79 -18.95
CA PRO A 145 20.95 5.23 -20.02
C PRO A 145 20.34 6.29 -20.94
N ILE A 146 19.05 6.19 -21.25
CA ILE A 146 18.33 7.13 -22.13
C ILE A 146 18.25 8.50 -21.46
N TYR A 147 17.77 8.53 -20.21
CA TYR A 147 17.63 9.76 -19.44
C TYR A 147 18.97 10.42 -19.18
N TYR A 148 19.97 9.63 -18.76
CA TYR A 148 21.32 10.11 -18.47
C TYR A 148 22.01 10.68 -19.72
N PHE A 149 21.87 10.00 -20.87
CA PHE A 149 22.38 10.49 -22.15
C PHE A 149 21.78 11.85 -22.52
N LEU A 150 20.50 12.05 -22.26
CA LEU A 150 19.78 13.31 -22.44
C LEU A 150 20.00 14.30 -21.28
N GLY A 151 20.92 14.03 -20.36
CA GLY A 151 21.28 14.95 -19.29
C GLY A 151 20.28 15.03 -18.11
N LEU A 152 19.37 14.06 -17.99
CA LEU A 152 18.47 13.93 -16.84
C LEU A 152 19.03 12.97 -15.79
N SER A 153 18.75 13.28 -14.53
CA SER A 153 19.08 12.44 -13.38
C SER A 153 17.96 11.45 -13.07
N VAL A 154 18.32 10.25 -12.58
CA VAL A 154 17.36 9.19 -12.26
C VAL A 154 17.60 8.67 -10.85
N GLY A 155 16.58 8.75 -10.01
CA GLY A 155 16.55 8.19 -8.66
C GLY A 155 15.76 6.88 -8.60
N VAL A 156 16.10 6.03 -7.64
CA VAL A 156 15.38 4.79 -7.33
C VAL A 156 15.14 4.73 -5.83
N ILE A 157 13.88 4.55 -5.46
CA ILE A 157 13.43 4.40 -4.10
C ILE A 157 13.05 2.93 -3.86
N GLN A 158 13.74 2.29 -2.91
CA GLN A 158 13.43 0.94 -2.43
C GLN A 158 13.14 1.00 -0.92
N HIS A 159 12.68 -0.12 -0.36
CA HIS A 159 12.29 -0.22 1.06
C HIS A 159 13.39 0.22 2.03
N GLU A 160 14.59 -0.34 1.88
CA GLU A 160 15.71 -0.11 2.81
C GLU A 160 16.79 0.82 2.26
N ALA A 161 16.71 1.22 0.98
CA ALA A 161 17.77 1.96 0.31
C ALA A 161 17.25 2.88 -0.78
N SER A 162 18.08 3.83 -1.19
CA SER A 162 17.81 4.72 -2.30
C SER A 162 19.08 4.88 -3.14
N PHE A 163 18.90 5.06 -4.45
CA PHE A 163 20.01 5.08 -5.41
C PHE A 163 19.83 6.18 -6.43
N LEU A 164 20.96 6.67 -6.95
CA LEU A 164 21.01 7.45 -8.17
C LEU A 164 21.63 6.60 -9.27
N TYR A 165 21.06 6.68 -10.47
CA TYR A 165 21.66 6.10 -11.66
C TYR A 165 22.94 6.86 -12.01
N ASP A 166 24.06 6.15 -12.02
CA ASP A 166 25.38 6.67 -12.35
C ASP A 166 26.16 5.59 -13.10
N PRO A 167 26.31 5.67 -14.43
CA PRO A 167 26.98 4.62 -15.21
C PRO A 167 28.46 4.43 -14.86
N THR A 168 29.07 5.37 -14.13
CA THR A 168 30.46 5.29 -13.67
C THR A 168 30.61 4.59 -12.32
N TYR A 169 29.51 4.35 -11.61
CA TYR A 169 29.53 3.69 -10.31
C TYR A 169 29.77 2.18 -10.47
N VAL A 170 30.90 1.74 -9.91
CA VAL A 170 31.33 0.33 -9.90
C VAL A 170 31.19 -0.23 -8.49
N THR A 171 30.62 -1.43 -8.40
CA THR A 171 30.40 -2.16 -7.14
C THR A 171 30.70 -3.64 -7.36
N SER A 172 31.06 -4.35 -6.29
CA SER A 172 31.24 -5.80 -6.31
C SER A 172 29.93 -6.55 -6.52
N ASP A 173 28.78 -5.97 -6.15
CA ASP A 173 27.46 -6.53 -6.45
C ASP A 173 26.93 -5.97 -7.76
N ILE A 174 27.07 -6.74 -8.84
CA ILE A 174 26.61 -6.35 -10.18
C ILE A 174 25.15 -5.93 -10.24
N ARG A 175 24.31 -6.50 -9.37
CA ARG A 175 22.88 -6.21 -9.35
C ARG A 175 22.63 -4.75 -8.99
N MET A 176 23.63 -4.08 -8.43
CA MET A 176 23.67 -2.67 -8.06
C MET A 176 24.59 -1.85 -8.98
N THR A 177 25.04 -2.41 -10.11
CA THR A 177 25.83 -1.67 -11.12
C THR A 177 25.06 -0.44 -11.57
N ALA A 178 25.78 0.66 -11.71
CA ALA A 178 25.23 1.95 -12.07
C ALA A 178 24.17 2.50 -11.09
N LEU A 179 24.04 1.94 -9.88
CA LEU A 179 23.15 2.43 -8.84
C LEU A 179 23.99 2.86 -7.63
N ARG A 180 24.38 4.13 -7.62
CA ARG A 180 25.14 4.73 -6.52
C ARG A 180 24.20 4.94 -5.34
N PRO A 181 24.49 4.41 -4.15
CA PRO A 181 23.69 4.69 -2.95
C PRO A 181 23.59 6.20 -2.71
N CYS A 182 22.41 6.65 -2.33
CA CYS A 182 22.12 8.04 -2.00
C CYS A 182 21.14 8.11 -0.84
N THR A 183 20.96 9.30 -0.29
CA THR A 183 19.92 9.58 0.69
C THR A 183 18.55 9.58 0.02
N ARG A 184 17.48 9.31 0.79
CA ARG A 184 16.09 9.35 0.27
C ARG A 184 15.76 10.70 -0.42
N PRO A 185 16.10 11.87 0.18
CA PRO A 185 15.85 13.16 -0.46
C PRO A 185 16.61 13.34 -1.78
N GLU A 186 17.85 12.84 -1.90
CA GLU A 186 18.58 12.89 -3.17
C GLU A 186 17.87 12.08 -4.27
N GLY A 187 17.31 10.92 -3.93
CA GLY A 187 16.54 10.10 -4.86
C GLY A 187 15.27 10.80 -5.39
N TYR A 188 14.56 11.54 -4.54
CA TYR A 188 13.38 12.33 -4.95
C TYR A 188 13.73 13.63 -5.70
N ARG A 189 14.91 14.20 -5.47
CA ARG A 189 15.37 15.41 -6.17
C ARG A 189 15.82 15.15 -7.61
N ALA A 190 16.06 13.90 -8.00
CA ALA A 190 16.36 13.53 -9.39
C ALA A 190 15.24 13.98 -10.35
N ASP A 191 15.50 14.15 -11.65
CA ASP A 191 14.46 14.54 -12.61
C ASP A 191 13.37 13.46 -12.77
N VAL A 192 13.78 12.19 -12.66
CA VAL A 192 12.93 11.00 -12.71
C VAL A 192 13.17 10.15 -11.48
N THR A 193 12.11 9.68 -10.82
CA THR A 193 12.22 8.80 -9.64
C THR A 193 11.40 7.54 -9.85
N TYR A 194 12.05 6.38 -9.86
CA TYR A 194 11.41 5.07 -9.85
C TYR A 194 11.15 4.61 -8.42
N GLY A 195 10.01 3.96 -8.18
CA GLY A 195 9.68 3.40 -6.88
C GLY A 195 8.43 2.53 -6.93
N THR A 196 7.97 2.10 -5.76
CA THR A 196 6.68 1.40 -5.62
C THR A 196 5.64 2.32 -5.02
N ASN A 197 4.36 1.98 -5.25
CA ASN A 197 3.22 2.65 -4.64
C ASN A 197 3.35 2.70 -3.11
N ASN A 198 3.79 1.60 -2.49
CA ASN A 198 4.02 1.51 -1.05
C ASN A 198 5.07 2.51 -0.58
N GLU A 199 6.25 2.53 -1.22
CA GLU A 199 7.32 3.43 -0.79
C GLU A 199 6.96 4.90 -0.95
N PHE A 200 6.35 5.27 -2.08
CA PHE A 200 5.87 6.63 -2.32
C PHE A 200 4.78 7.05 -1.33
N GLY A 201 3.80 6.18 -1.06
CA GLY A 201 2.72 6.49 -0.13
C GLY A 201 3.18 6.55 1.33
N PHE A 202 4.05 5.64 1.76
CA PHE A 202 4.61 5.71 3.12
C PHE A 202 5.56 6.88 3.33
N ASP A 203 6.31 7.30 2.30
CA ASP A 203 7.10 8.54 2.39
C ASP A 203 6.21 9.77 2.53
N TYR A 204 5.11 9.83 1.80
CA TYR A 204 4.12 10.89 2.00
C TYR A 204 3.58 10.90 3.43
N LEU A 205 3.22 9.74 3.98
CA LEU A 205 2.75 9.65 5.38
C LEU A 205 3.85 10.07 6.37
N ARG A 206 5.09 9.64 6.16
CA ARG A 206 6.25 10.01 7.02
C ARG A 206 6.56 11.49 6.96
N ASP A 207 6.52 12.09 5.78
CA ASP A 207 6.76 13.52 5.58
C ASP A 207 5.76 14.37 6.37
N ASN A 208 4.49 13.97 6.41
CA ASN A 208 3.46 14.65 7.19
C ASN A 208 3.57 14.45 8.72
N MET A 209 4.51 13.61 9.18
CA MET A 209 4.84 13.43 10.59
C MET A 209 6.19 14.05 11.00
N ARG A 210 6.91 14.73 10.08
CA ARG A 210 8.18 15.40 10.40
C ARG A 210 7.97 16.73 11.12
N PHE A 211 8.98 17.14 11.89
CA PHE A 211 8.96 18.40 12.65
C PHE A 211 9.80 19.51 12.01
N SER A 212 10.56 19.21 10.96
CA SER A 212 11.36 20.19 10.24
C SER A 212 11.37 19.92 8.73
N LEU A 213 11.57 20.98 7.95
CA LEU A 213 11.58 20.91 6.49
C LEU A 213 12.74 20.08 5.93
N ASP A 214 13.88 20.05 6.62
CA ASP A 214 15.07 19.32 6.19
C ASP A 214 14.93 17.79 6.32
N GLU A 215 13.98 17.33 7.15
CA GLU A 215 13.65 15.91 7.30
C GLU A 215 12.71 15.39 6.21
N LEU A 216 12.08 16.28 5.44
CA LEU A 216 11.17 15.91 4.35
C LEU A 216 11.96 15.28 3.21
N VAL A 217 11.42 14.18 2.68
CA VAL A 217 12.09 13.42 1.62
C VAL A 217 11.48 13.69 0.25
N GLN A 218 10.15 13.83 0.16
CA GLN A 218 9.46 14.10 -1.09
C GLN A 218 9.53 15.58 -1.47
N ARG A 219 9.32 15.83 -2.75
CA ARG A 219 9.02 17.15 -3.30
C ARG A 219 7.56 17.17 -3.80
N GLU A 220 7.20 18.21 -4.52
CA GLU A 220 5.89 18.34 -5.14
C GLU A 220 5.47 17.08 -5.94
N LEU A 221 4.23 16.62 -5.75
CA LEU A 221 3.63 15.52 -6.49
C LEU A 221 3.18 16.00 -7.89
N HIS A 222 4.14 16.16 -8.80
CA HIS A 222 3.91 16.77 -10.11
C HIS A 222 3.25 15.83 -11.13
N TYR A 223 3.94 14.73 -11.50
CA TYR A 223 3.45 13.77 -12.49
C TYR A 223 3.79 12.33 -12.08
N ALA A 224 2.80 11.45 -12.07
CA ALA A 224 2.98 10.01 -11.86
C ALA A 224 2.57 9.21 -13.09
N ILE A 225 3.43 8.26 -13.48
CA ILE A 225 3.10 7.19 -14.44
C ILE A 225 3.08 5.87 -13.68
N VAL A 226 1.90 5.26 -13.60
CA VAL A 226 1.70 3.98 -12.91
C VAL A 226 1.83 2.83 -13.92
N ASP A 227 2.91 2.06 -13.84
CA ASP A 227 3.00 0.78 -14.56
C ASP A 227 2.10 -0.24 -13.89
N GLU A 228 1.46 -1.08 -14.71
CA GLU A 228 0.48 -2.06 -14.25
C GLU A 228 -0.63 -1.42 -13.41
N VAL A 229 -1.16 -0.31 -13.92
CA VAL A 229 -2.13 0.58 -13.24
C VAL A 229 -3.35 -0.15 -12.69
N ASP A 230 -3.79 -1.22 -13.36
CA ASP A 230 -4.89 -2.06 -12.91
C ASP A 230 -4.55 -2.87 -11.67
N SER A 231 -3.32 -3.33 -11.51
CA SER A 231 -2.94 -3.98 -10.26
C SER A 231 -2.80 -3.00 -9.11
N ILE A 232 -2.19 -1.83 -9.36
CA ILE A 232 -1.92 -0.87 -8.28
C ILE A 232 -3.19 -0.12 -7.86
N LEU A 233 -3.94 0.43 -8.82
CA LEU A 233 -5.10 1.29 -8.54
C LEU A 233 -6.42 0.55 -8.37
N ILE A 234 -6.47 -0.77 -8.65
CA ILE A 234 -7.67 -1.61 -8.50
C ILE A 234 -7.40 -2.79 -7.55
N ASP A 235 -6.39 -3.63 -7.80
CA ASP A 235 -6.18 -4.84 -6.98
C ASP A 235 -5.59 -4.52 -5.60
N GLU A 236 -4.59 -3.64 -5.53
CA GLU A 236 -3.92 -3.22 -4.28
C GLU A 236 -4.67 -2.11 -3.55
N ALA A 237 -5.49 -1.33 -4.27
CA ALA A 237 -6.36 -0.28 -3.72
C ALA A 237 -7.53 -0.81 -2.85
N ARG A 238 -7.48 -2.08 -2.44
CA ARG A 238 -8.41 -2.71 -1.49
C ARG A 238 -8.04 -2.48 -0.03
N THR A 239 -6.79 -2.10 0.25
CA THR A 239 -6.28 -1.86 1.60
C THR A 239 -5.63 -0.49 1.66
N PRO A 240 -5.88 0.33 2.70
CA PRO A 240 -5.19 1.60 2.87
C PRO A 240 -3.74 1.38 3.31
N LEU A 241 -2.91 2.40 3.14
CA LEU A 241 -1.61 2.49 3.80
C LEU A 241 -1.81 3.03 5.20
N ILE A 242 -1.30 2.32 6.20
CA ILE A 242 -1.43 2.68 7.61
C ILE A 242 -0.05 2.63 8.26
N ILE A 243 0.32 3.69 8.97
CA ILE A 243 1.41 3.69 9.94
C ILE A 243 0.78 3.58 11.32
N SER A 244 1.10 2.52 12.04
CA SER A 244 0.67 2.31 13.42
C SER A 244 1.83 2.49 14.39
N GLY A 245 1.52 2.93 15.60
CA GLY A 245 2.48 3.00 16.70
C GLY A 245 1.81 2.71 18.04
N PRO A 246 2.60 2.51 19.11
CA PRO A 246 2.04 2.22 20.42
C PRO A 246 1.19 3.39 20.90
N ALA A 247 -0.01 3.11 21.39
CA ALA A 247 -0.89 4.08 22.01
C ALA A 247 -0.28 4.60 23.32
N GLU A 248 -0.50 5.88 23.60
CA GLU A 248 -0.11 6.50 24.88
C GLU A 248 -1.15 6.27 25.98
N GLU A 249 -2.32 5.70 25.63
CA GLU A 249 -3.43 5.49 26.55
C GLU A 249 -3.13 4.54 27.71
N SER A 250 -3.83 4.80 28.83
CA SER A 250 -3.78 3.93 29.99
C SER A 250 -4.62 2.67 29.76
N THR A 251 -4.02 1.50 29.97
CA THR A 251 -4.69 0.19 29.99
C THR A 251 -5.79 0.08 31.07
N ASP A 252 -5.93 1.10 31.93
CA ASP A 252 -6.93 1.16 33.00
C ASP A 252 -8.38 1.05 32.49
N LEU A 253 -8.67 1.56 31.29
CA LEU A 253 -10.04 1.50 30.75
C LEU A 253 -10.47 0.05 30.49
N TYR A 254 -9.59 -0.78 29.92
CA TYR A 254 -9.82 -2.22 29.76
C TYR A 254 -10.13 -2.91 31.09
N TYR A 255 -9.37 -2.62 32.14
CA TYR A 255 -9.64 -3.17 33.48
C TYR A 255 -10.97 -2.68 34.06
N ARG A 256 -11.36 -1.43 33.81
CA ARG A 256 -12.64 -0.88 34.27
C ARG A 256 -13.80 -1.55 33.55
N ILE A 257 -13.72 -1.65 32.22
CA ILE A 257 -14.77 -2.25 31.39
C ILE A 257 -14.90 -3.75 31.65
N ASP A 258 -13.79 -4.48 31.79
CA ASP A 258 -13.83 -5.91 32.10
C ASP A 258 -14.59 -6.21 33.40
N ARG A 259 -14.52 -5.33 34.41
CA ARG A 259 -15.32 -5.45 35.65
C ARG A 259 -16.82 -5.21 35.44
N LEU A 260 -17.22 -4.60 34.33
CA LEU A 260 -18.62 -4.35 33.98
C LEU A 260 -19.21 -5.51 33.18
N ILE A 261 -18.44 -6.10 32.25
CA ILE A 261 -18.95 -7.11 31.31
C ILE A 261 -19.68 -8.28 31.99
N PRO A 262 -19.16 -8.90 33.08
CA PRO A 262 -19.85 -9.99 33.77
C PRO A 262 -21.19 -9.61 34.42
N LYS A 263 -21.51 -8.31 34.54
CA LYS A 263 -22.78 -7.82 35.07
C LYS A 263 -23.87 -7.73 33.99
N LEU A 264 -23.49 -7.85 32.72
CA LEU A 264 -24.41 -7.84 31.59
C LEU A 264 -24.93 -9.26 31.30
N THR A 265 -26.21 -9.34 30.98
CA THR A 265 -26.95 -10.57 30.72
C THR A 265 -27.13 -10.79 29.22
N ARG A 266 -26.94 -12.01 28.75
CA ARG A 266 -27.15 -12.36 27.34
C ARG A 266 -28.66 -12.47 27.08
N ALA A 267 -29.15 -11.74 26.07
CA ALA A 267 -30.56 -11.74 25.66
C ALA A 267 -30.89 -12.87 24.69
N ALA A 268 -30.07 -13.05 23.64
CA ALA A 268 -30.33 -14.06 22.62
C ALA A 268 -29.07 -14.45 21.82
N THR A 269 -29.11 -15.64 21.24
CA THR A 269 -28.10 -16.17 20.32
C THR A 269 -28.70 -16.40 18.93
N ILE A 270 -28.08 -15.83 17.89
CA ILE A 270 -28.45 -16.05 16.49
C ILE A 270 -27.61 -17.20 15.94
N VAL A 271 -28.28 -18.27 15.48
CA VAL A 271 -27.66 -19.44 14.85
C VAL A 271 -28.27 -19.61 13.45
N GLU A 272 -27.42 -19.70 12.42
CA GLU A 272 -27.85 -19.80 11.01
C GLU A 272 -28.80 -18.67 10.53
N GLY A 273 -28.67 -17.46 11.07
CA GLY A 273 -29.50 -16.30 10.69
C GLY A 273 -30.94 -16.36 11.22
N LYS A 274 -31.21 -17.25 12.18
CA LYS A 274 -32.45 -17.30 12.94
C LYS A 274 -32.13 -17.20 14.43
N LEU A 275 -33.03 -16.58 15.20
CA LEU A 275 -33.00 -16.66 16.66
C LEU A 275 -33.09 -18.13 17.07
N SER A 276 -32.23 -18.56 18.00
CA SER A 276 -32.30 -19.92 18.53
C SER A 276 -33.65 -20.16 19.20
N GLU A 277 -34.26 -21.32 18.96
CA GLU A 277 -35.61 -21.67 19.48
C GLU A 277 -35.67 -21.79 21.02
N ILE A 278 -34.53 -21.66 21.71
CA ILE A 278 -34.37 -21.88 23.16
C ILE A 278 -34.41 -20.54 23.94
N GLU A 279 -34.25 -19.40 23.27
CA GLU A 279 -34.10 -18.06 23.89
C GLU A 279 -35.13 -17.05 23.34
N GLU A 280 -36.41 -17.44 23.28
CA GLU A 280 -37.51 -16.61 22.76
C GLU A 280 -37.97 -15.49 23.73
N SER A 281 -37.29 -15.31 24.87
CA SER A 281 -37.53 -14.21 25.81
C SER A 281 -36.54 -13.06 25.57
N ALA A 282 -36.99 -12.03 24.86
CA ALA A 282 -36.21 -10.85 24.45
C ALA A 282 -35.83 -9.88 25.59
N GLU A 283 -35.50 -10.37 26.79
CA GLU A 283 -35.04 -9.54 27.92
C GLU A 283 -33.58 -9.88 28.24
N GLY A 284 -32.70 -8.88 28.15
CA GLY A 284 -31.27 -9.03 28.39
C GLY A 284 -30.48 -7.88 27.75
N ASP A 285 -29.19 -7.79 28.08
CA ASP A 285 -28.34 -6.64 27.76
C ASP A 285 -27.67 -6.74 26.37
N TYR A 286 -27.43 -7.94 25.83
CA TYR A 286 -26.74 -8.08 24.53
C TYR A 286 -27.12 -9.36 23.76
N ILE A 287 -27.00 -9.29 22.43
CA ILE A 287 -27.26 -10.37 21.47
C ILE A 287 -25.95 -10.84 20.86
N VAL A 288 -25.79 -12.15 20.69
CA VAL A 288 -24.59 -12.78 20.11
C VAL A 288 -24.94 -13.46 18.79
N ASP A 289 -24.22 -13.12 17.72
CA ASP A 289 -24.26 -13.84 16.44
C ASP A 289 -22.98 -14.68 16.30
N GLU A 290 -23.11 -16.00 16.51
CA GLU A 290 -21.97 -16.93 16.45
C GLU A 290 -21.43 -17.09 15.02
N LYS A 291 -22.28 -16.96 13.99
CA LYS A 291 -21.86 -17.10 12.60
C LYS A 291 -21.10 -15.87 12.13
N ALA A 292 -21.59 -14.68 12.47
CA ALA A 292 -20.91 -13.42 12.17
C ALA A 292 -19.75 -13.14 13.14
N LYS A 293 -19.57 -13.94 14.20
CA LYS A 293 -18.66 -13.67 15.32
C LYS A 293 -18.79 -12.22 15.81
N ALA A 294 -20.03 -11.78 16.00
CA ALA A 294 -20.40 -10.41 16.38
C ALA A 294 -21.25 -10.40 17.66
N VAL A 295 -21.16 -9.30 18.42
CA VAL A 295 -22.00 -9.03 19.59
C VAL A 295 -22.61 -7.64 19.45
N SER A 296 -23.87 -7.48 19.85
CA SER A 296 -24.58 -6.20 19.77
C SER A 296 -25.33 -5.94 21.07
N LEU A 297 -25.26 -4.70 21.58
CA LEU A 297 -26.04 -4.29 22.74
C LEU A 297 -27.52 -4.13 22.37
N THR A 298 -28.41 -4.51 23.29
CA THR A 298 -29.84 -4.17 23.21
C THR A 298 -30.07 -2.78 23.81
N GLU A 299 -31.26 -2.19 23.59
CA GLU A 299 -31.65 -0.94 24.27
C GLU A 299 -31.55 -1.05 25.81
N GLN A 300 -31.90 -2.22 26.36
CA GLN A 300 -31.76 -2.49 27.79
C GLN A 300 -30.29 -2.50 28.23
N GLY A 301 -29.42 -3.15 27.45
CA GLY A 301 -27.99 -3.19 27.74
C GLY A 301 -27.30 -1.84 27.63
N ILE A 302 -27.74 -0.99 26.71
CA ILE A 302 -27.26 0.39 26.58
C ILE A 302 -27.58 1.15 27.88
N ALA A 303 -28.84 1.15 28.31
CA ALA A 303 -29.26 1.82 29.55
C ALA A 303 -28.57 1.24 30.80
N HIS A 304 -28.32 -0.06 30.83
CA HIS A 304 -27.61 -0.71 31.93
C HIS A 304 -26.12 -0.29 31.96
N CYS A 305 -25.45 -0.27 30.81
CA CYS A 305 -24.08 0.21 30.68
C CYS A 305 -23.96 1.69 31.08
N GLU A 306 -24.91 2.53 30.65
CA GLU A 306 -24.97 3.96 30.99
C GLU A 306 -25.00 4.18 32.51
N LYS A 307 -25.88 3.44 33.20
CA LYS A 307 -25.99 3.48 34.66
C LYS A 307 -24.72 2.98 35.36
N LEU A 308 -24.09 1.93 34.84
CA LEU A 308 -22.86 1.37 35.41
C LEU A 308 -21.65 2.31 35.24
N LEU A 309 -21.61 3.06 34.14
CA LEU A 309 -20.57 4.04 33.85
C LEU A 309 -20.84 5.42 34.44
N GLY A 310 -22.09 5.71 34.82
CA GLY A 310 -22.51 7.03 35.29
C GLY A 310 -22.58 8.06 34.17
N VAL A 311 -22.91 7.63 32.95
CA VAL A 311 -23.03 8.50 31.76
C VAL A 311 -24.49 8.56 31.31
N GLU A 312 -24.90 9.68 30.72
CA GLU A 312 -26.30 9.90 30.30
C GLU A 312 -26.63 9.24 28.96
N ASN A 313 -25.66 9.20 28.03
CA ASN A 313 -25.83 8.62 26.70
C ASN A 313 -24.51 7.97 26.23
N LEU A 314 -24.50 6.65 26.06
CA LEU A 314 -23.30 5.92 25.64
C LEU A 314 -22.89 6.19 24.18
N TYR A 315 -23.82 6.67 23.35
CA TYR A 315 -23.59 7.00 21.94
C TYR A 315 -23.22 8.48 21.71
N ASP A 316 -23.03 9.24 22.78
CA ASP A 316 -22.46 10.58 22.70
C ASP A 316 -21.00 10.48 22.20
N PRO A 317 -20.56 11.32 21.23
CA PRO A 317 -19.19 11.30 20.70
C PRO A 317 -18.09 11.24 21.76
N LYS A 318 -18.30 11.87 22.92
CA LYS A 318 -17.35 11.85 24.05
C LYS A 318 -17.17 10.48 24.74
N HIS A 319 -18.00 9.48 24.41
CA HIS A 319 -18.01 8.15 25.01
C HIS A 319 -17.78 7.02 24.00
N ILE A 320 -17.39 7.34 22.76
CA ILE A 320 -17.11 6.35 21.70
C ILE A 320 -16.07 5.32 22.14
N ASP A 321 -15.02 5.74 22.84
CA ASP A 321 -13.97 4.82 23.31
C ASP A 321 -14.53 3.82 24.32
N ALA A 322 -15.36 4.27 25.26
CA ALA A 322 -16.01 3.39 26.23
C ALA A 322 -16.96 2.39 25.55
N LEU A 323 -17.72 2.85 24.54
CA LEU A 323 -18.60 1.99 23.75
C LEU A 323 -17.81 0.90 23.01
N HIS A 324 -16.71 1.27 22.34
CA HIS A 324 -15.81 0.32 21.66
C HIS A 324 -15.26 -0.72 22.64
N HIS A 325 -14.71 -0.27 23.77
CA HIS A 325 -14.17 -1.18 24.78
C HIS A 325 -15.24 -2.13 25.35
N ILE A 326 -16.48 -1.65 25.54
CA ILE A 326 -17.61 -2.51 25.95
C ILE A 326 -17.88 -3.58 24.90
N GLN A 327 -17.90 -3.21 23.62
CA GLN A 327 -18.10 -4.18 22.53
C GLN A 327 -16.98 -5.22 22.46
N GLN A 328 -15.71 -4.80 22.56
CA GLN A 328 -14.58 -5.74 22.57
C GLN A 328 -14.57 -6.62 23.82
N GLY A 329 -14.91 -6.05 24.99
CA GLY A 329 -15.11 -6.81 26.23
C GLY A 329 -16.20 -7.86 26.09
N LEU A 330 -17.36 -7.48 25.54
CA LEU A 330 -18.46 -8.40 25.25
C LEU A 330 -18.04 -9.50 24.28
N ARG A 331 -17.34 -9.18 23.18
CA ARG A 331 -16.81 -10.18 22.25
C ARG A 331 -15.85 -11.13 22.94
N ALA A 332 -14.88 -10.60 23.68
CA ALA A 332 -13.90 -11.40 24.43
C ALA A 332 -14.59 -12.37 25.40
N HIS A 333 -15.61 -11.94 26.13
CA HIS A 333 -16.35 -12.77 27.08
C HIS A 333 -17.31 -13.76 26.40
N ALA A 334 -18.02 -13.32 25.36
CA ALA A 334 -19.14 -14.06 24.78
C ALA A 334 -18.74 -15.03 23.65
N LEU A 335 -17.73 -14.69 22.86
CA LEU A 335 -17.37 -15.41 21.63
C LEU A 335 -16.04 -16.15 21.74
N PHE A 336 -15.04 -15.58 22.42
CA PHE A 336 -13.68 -16.14 22.47
C PHE A 336 -13.53 -17.01 23.73
N LYS A 337 -13.30 -18.31 23.53
CA LYS A 337 -13.23 -19.31 24.58
C LYS A 337 -11.78 -19.73 24.85
N ARG A 338 -11.41 -19.71 26.13
CA ARG A 338 -10.15 -20.28 26.60
C ARG A 338 -10.11 -21.78 26.29
N ASP A 339 -8.92 -22.25 25.93
CA ASP A 339 -8.59 -23.61 25.50
C ASP A 339 -9.24 -24.04 24.17
N VAL A 340 -9.90 -23.12 23.46
CA VAL A 340 -10.45 -23.33 22.11
C VAL A 340 -9.85 -22.32 21.13
N ASP A 341 -10.11 -21.02 21.35
CA ASP A 341 -9.64 -19.94 20.50
C ASP A 341 -8.26 -19.42 20.93
N TYR A 342 -7.91 -19.59 22.21
CA TYR A 342 -6.63 -19.21 22.79
C TYR A 342 -6.31 -19.99 24.05
N VAL A 343 -5.04 -19.93 24.46
CA VAL A 343 -4.56 -20.41 25.76
C VAL A 343 -3.79 -19.31 26.47
N VAL A 344 -3.79 -19.33 27.80
CA VAL A 344 -2.95 -18.44 28.62
C VAL A 344 -1.70 -19.21 29.03
N ASN A 345 -0.53 -18.78 28.56
CA ASN A 345 0.75 -19.43 28.85
C ASN A 345 1.76 -18.41 29.36
N GLU A 346 2.46 -18.71 30.47
CA GLU A 346 3.43 -17.81 31.13
C GLU A 346 2.90 -16.39 31.42
N GLY A 347 1.58 -16.21 31.55
CA GLY A 347 0.96 -14.89 31.73
C GLY A 347 0.91 -14.07 30.44
N GLU A 348 0.82 -14.71 29.28
CA GLU A 348 0.53 -14.10 27.97
C GLU A 348 -0.62 -14.89 27.29
N VAL A 349 -1.47 -14.20 26.53
CA VAL A 349 -2.54 -14.81 25.73
C VAL A 349 -1.97 -15.27 24.38
N VAL A 350 -2.10 -16.56 24.06
CA VAL A 350 -1.60 -17.16 22.81
C VAL A 350 -2.75 -17.74 22.01
N ILE A 351 -2.95 -17.23 20.79
CA ILE A 351 -4.03 -17.66 19.90
C ILE A 351 -3.81 -19.11 19.46
N VAL A 352 -4.88 -19.90 19.43
CA VAL A 352 -4.88 -21.28 18.92
C VAL A 352 -5.53 -21.29 17.54
N ASP A 353 -4.87 -21.95 16.59
CA ASP A 353 -5.41 -22.13 15.24
C ASP A 353 -6.61 -23.09 15.26
N GLU A 354 -7.76 -22.61 14.77
CA GLU A 354 -9.06 -23.30 14.82
C GLU A 354 -9.05 -24.66 14.09
N PHE A 355 -8.19 -24.83 13.08
CA PHE A 355 -8.13 -26.06 12.27
C PHE A 355 -7.10 -27.07 12.76
N THR A 356 -5.99 -26.59 13.31
CA THR A 356 -4.83 -27.43 13.65
C THR A 356 -4.61 -27.59 15.15
N GLY A 357 -5.29 -26.79 15.99
CA GLY A 357 -5.10 -26.76 17.44
C GLY A 357 -3.70 -26.30 17.86
N ARG A 358 -2.92 -25.72 16.93
CA ARG A 358 -1.54 -25.27 17.18
C ARG A 358 -1.57 -23.87 17.79
N MET A 359 -0.75 -23.68 18.81
CA MET A 359 -0.47 -22.35 19.36
C MET A 359 0.27 -21.50 18.31
N MET A 360 -0.16 -20.25 18.15
CA MET A 360 0.42 -19.27 17.23
C MET A 360 1.09 -18.12 18.01
N PRO A 361 2.27 -18.36 18.61
CA PRO A 361 2.99 -17.34 19.36
C PRO A 361 3.35 -16.15 18.46
N GLY A 362 3.15 -14.93 18.97
CA GLY A 362 3.39 -13.68 18.25
C GLY A 362 2.23 -13.19 17.37
N ARG A 363 1.11 -13.93 17.29
CA ARG A 363 -0.13 -13.41 16.70
C ARG A 363 -1.02 -12.79 17.78
N ARG A 364 -1.58 -11.63 17.47
CA ARG A 364 -2.55 -10.91 18.30
C ARG A 364 -3.82 -10.66 17.49
N TRP A 365 -4.97 -10.51 18.16
CA TRP A 365 -6.17 -9.99 17.53
C TRP A 365 -6.09 -8.46 17.50
N SER A 366 -6.66 -7.85 16.46
CA SER A 366 -6.67 -6.40 16.26
C SER A 366 -7.79 -5.71 17.06
N ASP A 367 -7.84 -4.38 16.98
CA ASP A 367 -8.97 -3.55 17.40
C ASP A 367 -9.31 -3.63 18.90
N GLY A 368 -8.29 -3.84 19.73
CA GLY A 368 -8.42 -3.94 21.18
C GLY A 368 -9.03 -5.25 21.69
N LEU A 369 -9.39 -6.18 20.81
CA LEU A 369 -9.93 -7.48 21.20
C LEU A 369 -8.90 -8.31 21.98
N HIS A 370 -7.62 -8.26 21.60
CA HIS A 370 -6.59 -9.02 22.31
C HIS A 370 -6.38 -8.47 23.72
N GLN A 371 -6.42 -7.16 23.89
CA GLN A 371 -6.35 -6.47 25.16
C GLN A 371 -7.58 -6.76 26.02
N ALA A 372 -8.78 -6.82 25.42
CA ALA A 372 -9.98 -7.25 26.10
C ALA A 372 -9.91 -8.71 26.59
N VAL A 373 -9.30 -9.62 25.81
CA VAL A 373 -9.05 -11.01 26.25
C VAL A 373 -7.97 -11.07 27.34
N GLU A 374 -6.90 -10.27 27.23
CA GLU A 374 -5.89 -10.12 28.29
C GLU A 374 -6.54 -9.63 29.60
N ALA A 375 -7.44 -8.64 29.51
CA ALA A 375 -8.19 -8.11 30.65
C ALA A 375 -9.08 -9.19 31.29
N LYS A 376 -9.88 -9.88 30.47
CA LYS A 376 -10.76 -11.00 30.86
C LYS A 376 -10.02 -12.09 31.63
N GLU A 377 -8.81 -12.43 31.20
CA GLU A 377 -8.01 -13.48 31.82
C GLU A 377 -7.16 -12.97 33.01
N GLY A 378 -7.26 -11.68 33.35
CA GLY A 378 -6.47 -11.07 34.42
C GLY A 378 -4.97 -11.01 34.13
N VAL A 379 -4.60 -11.02 32.85
CA VAL A 379 -3.23 -10.96 32.36
C VAL A 379 -2.76 -9.50 32.25
N ARG A 380 -1.44 -9.27 32.20
CA ARG A 380 -0.90 -7.95 31.92
C ARG A 380 -1.32 -7.53 30.51
N ILE A 381 -2.07 -6.44 30.42
CA ILE A 381 -2.50 -5.87 29.16
C ILE A 381 -1.31 -5.16 28.52
N GLU A 382 -1.00 -5.50 27.26
CA GLU A 382 -0.02 -4.72 26.49
C GLU A 382 -0.68 -3.49 25.87
N ARG A 383 0.12 -2.45 25.62
CA ARG A 383 -0.39 -1.23 24.97
C ARG A 383 -0.92 -1.55 23.58
N GLU A 384 -1.98 -0.86 23.21
CA GLU A 384 -2.59 -0.98 21.89
C GLU A 384 -1.67 -0.38 20.83
N ASN A 385 -1.83 -0.79 19.59
CA ASN A 385 -1.31 -0.02 18.47
C ASN A 385 -2.43 0.85 17.94
N GLN A 386 -2.17 2.16 17.80
CA GLN A 386 -3.10 3.11 17.21
C GLN A 386 -2.61 3.58 15.83
N THR A 387 -3.54 4.01 15.00
CA THR A 387 -3.23 4.63 13.70
C THR A 387 -2.61 6.01 13.91
N LEU A 388 -1.38 6.21 13.42
CA LEU A 388 -0.68 7.51 13.46
C LEU A 388 -0.90 8.31 12.18
N ALA A 389 -0.95 7.61 11.05
CA ALA A 389 -1.19 8.20 9.75
C ALA A 389 -1.78 7.14 8.81
N THR A 390 -2.73 7.52 7.98
CA THR A 390 -3.36 6.62 7.02
C THR A 390 -3.66 7.35 5.72
N ILE A 391 -3.61 6.66 4.59
CA ILE A 391 -4.09 7.15 3.29
C ILE A 391 -4.45 5.99 2.37
N THR A 392 -5.52 6.15 1.58
CA THR A 392 -5.83 5.21 0.50
C THR A 392 -5.01 5.50 -0.76
N PHE A 393 -4.69 4.48 -1.56
CA PHE A 393 -4.02 4.70 -2.84
C PHE A 393 -4.83 5.63 -3.75
N GLN A 394 -6.15 5.53 -3.70
CA GLN A 394 -7.09 6.39 -4.41
C GLN A 394 -6.79 7.86 -4.14
N ASN A 395 -6.83 8.28 -2.86
CA ASN A 395 -6.59 9.66 -2.49
C ASN A 395 -5.12 10.07 -2.65
N TYR A 396 -4.18 9.15 -2.42
CA TYR A 396 -2.76 9.41 -2.69
C TYR A 396 -2.50 9.81 -4.14
N PHE A 397 -2.95 9.00 -5.09
CA PHE A 397 -2.71 9.26 -6.52
C PHE A 397 -3.52 10.43 -7.07
N ARG A 398 -4.68 10.76 -6.47
CA ARG A 398 -5.47 11.95 -6.83
C ARG A 398 -4.77 13.27 -6.53
N MET A 399 -3.78 13.29 -5.63
CA MET A 399 -3.02 14.50 -5.31
C MET A 399 -2.00 14.90 -6.39
N TYR A 400 -1.65 13.99 -7.31
CA TYR A 400 -0.69 14.32 -8.36
C TYR A 400 -1.29 15.33 -9.33
N GLY A 401 -0.53 16.38 -9.67
CA GLY A 401 -0.95 17.39 -10.65
C GLY A 401 -1.29 16.79 -12.02
N LYS A 402 -0.63 15.68 -12.38
CA LYS A 402 -1.01 14.81 -13.49
C LYS A 402 -0.80 13.34 -13.12
N LEU A 403 -1.74 12.49 -13.52
CA LEU A 403 -1.68 11.04 -13.31
C LEU A 403 -1.89 10.33 -14.65
N ALA A 404 -1.09 9.30 -14.92
CA ALA A 404 -1.24 8.44 -16.08
C ALA A 404 -0.93 6.99 -15.70
N GLY A 405 -1.30 6.04 -16.56
CA GLY A 405 -1.01 4.64 -16.29
C GLY A 405 -0.90 3.79 -17.55
N MET A 406 -0.25 2.66 -17.45
CA MET A 406 -0.15 1.69 -18.55
C MET A 406 -0.42 0.28 -18.05
N THR A 407 -1.10 -0.52 -18.85
CA THR A 407 -1.36 -1.93 -18.55
C THR A 407 -1.79 -2.66 -19.83
N GLY A 408 -1.88 -3.99 -19.79
CA GLY A 408 -2.44 -4.77 -20.90
C GLY A 408 -3.94 -4.97 -20.85
N THR A 409 -4.62 -4.50 -19.81
CA THR A 409 -6.00 -4.92 -19.49
C THR A 409 -6.78 -3.86 -18.69
N ALA A 410 -6.87 -2.62 -19.16
CA ALA A 410 -7.55 -1.53 -18.43
C ALA A 410 -9.03 -1.36 -18.80
N GLU A 411 -9.43 -1.70 -20.03
CA GLU A 411 -10.74 -1.37 -20.61
C GLU A 411 -11.91 -1.94 -19.79
N THR A 412 -11.71 -3.06 -19.10
CA THR A 412 -12.74 -3.65 -18.24
C THR A 412 -13.10 -2.75 -17.05
N GLU A 413 -12.13 -1.98 -16.55
CA GLU A 413 -12.26 -1.09 -15.39
C GLU A 413 -12.32 0.39 -15.79
N ALA A 414 -12.51 0.70 -17.08
CA ALA A 414 -12.49 2.07 -17.58
C ALA A 414 -13.48 3.00 -16.86
N GLU A 415 -14.63 2.48 -16.44
CA GLU A 415 -15.63 3.23 -15.69
C GLU A 415 -15.14 3.58 -14.26
N GLU A 416 -14.45 2.66 -13.59
CA GLU A 416 -13.88 2.89 -12.25
C GLU A 416 -12.74 3.92 -12.35
N PHE A 417 -11.83 3.77 -13.32
CA PHE A 417 -10.75 4.72 -13.57
C PHE A 417 -11.27 6.14 -13.84
N ALA A 418 -12.30 6.29 -14.68
CA ALA A 418 -12.88 7.58 -15.00
C ALA A 418 -13.61 8.20 -13.79
N LYS A 419 -14.31 7.39 -12.97
CA LYS A 419 -15.06 7.90 -11.81
C LYS A 419 -14.14 8.33 -10.68
N ILE A 420 -13.20 7.47 -10.29
CA ILE A 420 -12.34 7.66 -9.12
C ILE A 420 -11.15 8.56 -9.43
N TYR A 421 -10.43 8.27 -10.51
CA TYR A 421 -9.14 8.92 -10.81
C TYR A 421 -9.20 9.94 -11.95
N LYS A 422 -10.36 10.11 -12.60
CA LYS A 422 -10.54 10.93 -13.81
C LYS A 422 -9.63 10.50 -14.97
N LEU A 423 -9.28 9.21 -15.02
CA LEU A 423 -8.45 8.63 -16.06
C LEU A 423 -9.31 7.99 -17.15
N ASP A 424 -9.20 8.50 -18.37
CA ASP A 424 -9.72 7.83 -19.57
C ASP A 424 -8.83 6.65 -19.97
N VAL A 425 -9.42 5.57 -20.47
CA VAL A 425 -8.67 4.44 -21.05
C VAL A 425 -8.66 4.55 -22.57
N THR A 426 -7.50 4.39 -23.18
CA THR A 426 -7.33 4.27 -24.64
C THR A 426 -6.69 2.94 -24.99
N VAL A 427 -7.39 2.13 -25.79
CA VAL A 427 -6.86 0.84 -26.28
C VAL A 427 -5.99 1.08 -27.51
N ILE A 428 -4.71 0.75 -27.38
CA ILE A 428 -3.70 0.96 -28.41
C ILE A 428 -3.59 -0.28 -29.29
N PRO A 429 -3.58 -0.15 -30.63
CA PRO A 429 -3.39 -1.29 -31.51
C PRO A 429 -2.03 -1.96 -31.26
N THR A 430 -1.97 -3.27 -31.48
CA THR A 430 -0.71 -4.03 -31.42
C THR A 430 0.16 -3.69 -32.62
N ASN A 431 1.49 -3.70 -32.44
CA ASN A 431 2.44 -3.47 -33.52
C ASN A 431 2.32 -4.55 -34.63
N ARG A 432 2.02 -5.78 -34.22
CA ARG A 432 1.79 -6.93 -35.11
C ARG A 432 0.49 -7.63 -34.73
N THR A 433 -0.20 -8.18 -35.72
CA THR A 433 -1.49 -8.84 -35.51
C THR A 433 -1.38 -10.01 -34.53
N LEU A 434 -2.19 -9.98 -33.48
CA LEU A 434 -2.28 -11.06 -32.49
C LEU A 434 -2.93 -12.31 -33.10
N ILE A 435 -2.19 -13.42 -33.20
CA ILE A 435 -2.66 -14.70 -33.76
C ILE A 435 -2.82 -15.82 -32.72
N ARG A 436 -2.77 -15.50 -31.42
CA ARG A 436 -2.90 -16.48 -30.33
C ARG A 436 -4.26 -17.19 -30.36
N LEU A 437 -4.24 -18.51 -30.25
CA LEU A 437 -5.44 -19.35 -30.16
C LEU A 437 -5.90 -19.50 -28.70
N ASN A 438 -7.03 -18.87 -28.34
CA ASN A 438 -7.64 -19.04 -27.02
C ASN A 438 -8.70 -20.16 -27.08
N ALA A 439 -8.37 -21.35 -26.57
CA ALA A 439 -9.31 -22.47 -26.52
C ALA A 439 -10.44 -22.22 -25.49
N PRO A 440 -11.62 -22.85 -25.65
CA PRO A 440 -12.66 -22.86 -24.62
C PRO A 440 -12.16 -23.44 -23.30
N ASP A 441 -12.84 -23.07 -22.21
CA ASP A 441 -12.56 -23.63 -20.89
C ASP A 441 -13.02 -25.09 -20.82
N VAL A 442 -12.27 -25.91 -20.11
CA VAL A 442 -12.57 -27.31 -19.85
C VAL A 442 -12.96 -27.46 -18.39
N VAL A 443 -14.14 -28.01 -18.11
CA VAL A 443 -14.65 -28.12 -16.73
C VAL A 443 -14.81 -29.58 -16.32
N TYR A 444 -14.26 -29.91 -15.16
CA TYR A 444 -14.29 -31.22 -14.51
C TYR A 444 -15.15 -31.21 -13.25
N LYS A 445 -15.55 -32.39 -12.80
CA LYS A 445 -16.39 -32.53 -11.60
C LYS A 445 -15.54 -32.36 -10.35
N THR A 446 -14.36 -32.97 -10.33
CA THR A 446 -13.44 -32.94 -9.20
C THR A 446 -12.11 -32.26 -9.55
N GLU A 447 -11.43 -31.72 -8.54
CA GLU A 447 -10.09 -31.13 -8.69
C GLU A 447 -9.06 -32.19 -9.11
N ARG A 448 -9.24 -33.44 -8.66
CA ARG A 448 -8.36 -34.57 -9.03
C ARG A 448 -8.38 -34.83 -10.54
N GLU A 449 -9.56 -34.89 -11.16
CA GLU A 449 -9.70 -35.08 -12.61
C GLU A 449 -9.10 -33.90 -13.38
N LYS A 450 -9.40 -32.67 -12.94
CA LYS A 450 -8.81 -31.45 -13.49
C LYS A 450 -7.29 -31.52 -13.54
N PHE A 451 -6.64 -31.85 -12.42
CA PHE A 451 -5.18 -31.90 -12.37
C PHE A 451 -4.58 -33.05 -13.18
N ASN A 452 -5.25 -34.19 -13.27
CA ASN A 452 -4.81 -35.27 -14.16
C ASN A 452 -4.84 -34.81 -15.63
N ALA A 453 -5.92 -34.16 -16.06
CA ALA A 453 -6.03 -33.63 -17.42
C ALA A 453 -5.02 -32.52 -17.73
N VAL A 454 -4.76 -31.63 -16.76
CA VAL A 454 -3.70 -30.61 -16.86
C VAL A 454 -2.34 -31.28 -17.10
N VAL A 455 -2.02 -32.32 -16.32
CA VAL A 455 -0.74 -33.04 -16.45
C VAL A 455 -0.63 -33.76 -17.79
N GLU A 456 -1.72 -34.35 -18.29
CA GLU A 456 -1.76 -35.01 -19.60
C GLU A 456 -1.51 -34.02 -20.75
N ASP A 457 -2.16 -32.85 -20.74
CA ASP A 457 -1.94 -31.80 -21.75
C ASP A 457 -0.49 -31.27 -21.70
N ILE A 458 0.07 -31.09 -20.49
CA ILE A 458 1.49 -30.71 -20.33
C ILE A 458 2.41 -31.77 -20.94
N ILE A 459 2.17 -33.06 -20.67
CA ILE A 459 2.99 -34.15 -21.19
C ILE A 459 2.92 -34.22 -22.72
N GLU A 460 1.72 -34.11 -23.31
CA GLU A 460 1.56 -34.13 -24.77
C GLU A 460 2.36 -33.00 -25.43
N ARG A 461 2.23 -31.78 -24.92
CA ARG A 461 2.91 -30.58 -25.44
C ARG A 461 4.41 -30.65 -25.24
N ASN A 462 4.85 -31.02 -24.04
CA ASN A 462 6.25 -31.18 -23.72
C ASN A 462 6.90 -32.27 -24.58
N GLY A 463 6.19 -33.38 -24.85
CA GLY A 463 6.64 -34.47 -25.71
C GLY A 463 6.89 -34.06 -27.17
N ARG A 464 6.16 -33.06 -27.68
CA ARG A 464 6.42 -32.44 -28.99
C ARG A 464 7.41 -31.27 -28.92
N GLY A 465 7.86 -30.90 -27.72
CA GLY A 465 8.81 -29.82 -27.48
C GLY A 465 8.21 -28.42 -27.37
N GLN A 466 6.90 -28.31 -27.28
CA GLN A 466 6.22 -27.03 -27.07
C GLN A 466 6.44 -26.54 -25.63
N PRO A 467 6.87 -25.29 -25.39
CA PRO A 467 6.99 -24.76 -24.05
C PRO A 467 5.61 -24.52 -23.41
N VAL A 468 5.52 -24.74 -22.10
CA VAL A 468 4.28 -24.62 -21.33
C VAL A 468 4.49 -23.76 -20.09
N LEU A 469 3.64 -22.75 -19.92
CA LEU A 469 3.50 -21.98 -18.67
C LEU A 469 2.18 -22.34 -18.01
N VAL A 470 2.25 -22.84 -16.77
CA VAL A 470 1.10 -23.23 -15.96
C VAL A 470 0.87 -22.15 -14.90
N GLY A 471 -0.31 -21.53 -14.87
CA GLY A 471 -0.71 -20.58 -13.85
C GLY A 471 -1.65 -21.22 -12.82
N THR A 472 -1.28 -21.18 -11.55
CA THR A 472 -2.12 -21.62 -10.42
C THR A 472 -2.52 -20.44 -9.55
N VAL A 473 -3.55 -20.54 -8.71
CA VAL A 473 -3.95 -19.43 -7.81
C VAL A 473 -3.23 -19.42 -6.47
N SER A 474 -2.71 -20.56 -6.01
CA SER A 474 -2.00 -20.69 -4.73
C SER A 474 -0.73 -21.55 -4.82
N ILE A 475 0.15 -21.37 -3.83
CA ILE A 475 1.42 -22.12 -3.71
C ILE A 475 1.12 -23.62 -3.50
N GLU A 476 0.10 -23.94 -2.71
CA GLU A 476 -0.32 -25.32 -2.46
C GLU A 476 -0.67 -26.05 -3.76
N LYS A 477 -1.43 -25.39 -4.65
CA LYS A 477 -1.82 -25.95 -5.95
C LYS A 477 -0.63 -26.06 -6.90
N SER A 478 0.28 -25.08 -6.89
CA SER A 478 1.56 -25.17 -7.60
C SER A 478 2.37 -26.40 -7.17
N GLU A 479 2.47 -26.66 -5.86
CA GLU A 479 3.16 -27.84 -5.32
C GLU A 479 2.42 -29.15 -5.65
N ALA A 480 1.09 -29.15 -5.68
CA ALA A 480 0.29 -30.31 -6.07
C ALA A 480 0.56 -30.71 -7.53
N VAL A 481 0.50 -29.75 -8.46
CA VAL A 481 0.82 -29.97 -9.88
C VAL A 481 2.28 -30.41 -10.05
N SER A 482 3.21 -29.75 -9.36
CA SER A 482 4.64 -30.10 -9.34
C SER A 482 4.87 -31.56 -8.94
N LYS A 483 4.23 -32.03 -7.84
CA LYS A 483 4.32 -33.43 -7.41
C LYS A 483 3.82 -34.41 -8.47
N LEU A 484 2.72 -34.10 -9.15
CA LEU A 484 2.19 -34.95 -10.22
C LEU A 484 3.13 -35.01 -11.43
N LEU A 485 3.68 -33.88 -11.86
CA LEU A 485 4.67 -33.83 -12.95
C LEU A 485 5.96 -34.58 -12.60
N LYS A 486 6.46 -34.48 -11.36
CA LYS A 486 7.64 -35.24 -10.89
C LYS A 486 7.40 -36.75 -11.00
N ARG A 487 6.22 -37.24 -10.61
CA ARG A 487 5.85 -38.67 -10.73
C ARG A 487 5.82 -39.15 -12.17
N ARG A 488 5.55 -38.25 -13.13
CA ARG A 488 5.52 -38.54 -14.56
C ARG A 488 6.85 -38.25 -15.27
N GLY A 489 7.89 -37.83 -14.54
CA GLY A 489 9.24 -37.61 -15.09
C GLY A 489 9.40 -36.31 -15.91
N VAL A 490 8.45 -35.36 -15.81
CA VAL A 490 8.53 -34.08 -16.52
C VAL A 490 9.38 -33.09 -15.72
N LYS A 491 10.48 -32.61 -16.30
CA LYS A 491 11.30 -31.54 -15.72
C LYS A 491 10.54 -30.21 -15.79
N HIS A 492 10.49 -29.50 -14.68
CA HIS A 492 9.79 -28.21 -14.58
C HIS A 492 10.39 -27.35 -13.49
N GLU A 493 10.15 -26.05 -13.60
CA GLU A 493 10.49 -25.04 -12.59
C GLU A 493 9.22 -24.52 -11.91
N VAL A 494 9.31 -24.11 -10.63
CA VAL A 494 8.18 -23.58 -9.86
C VAL A 494 8.51 -22.19 -9.33
N LEU A 495 7.62 -21.24 -9.57
CA LEU A 495 7.74 -19.84 -9.16
C LEU A 495 6.66 -19.51 -8.14
N ASN A 496 7.09 -19.09 -6.94
CA ASN A 496 6.21 -18.90 -5.78
C ASN A 496 6.13 -17.42 -5.32
N ALA A 497 6.54 -16.48 -6.17
CA ALA A 497 6.58 -15.04 -5.89
C ALA A 497 7.42 -14.65 -4.65
N LYS A 498 8.44 -15.45 -4.31
CA LYS A 498 9.31 -15.22 -3.14
C LYS A 498 10.64 -14.55 -3.50
N TYR A 499 11.20 -14.89 -4.66
CA TYR A 499 12.53 -14.45 -5.06
C TYR A 499 12.49 -13.85 -6.46
N HIS A 500 12.03 -12.60 -6.58
CA HIS A 500 11.74 -11.96 -7.87
C HIS A 500 12.89 -12.02 -8.88
N GLU A 501 14.13 -11.80 -8.44
CA GLU A 501 15.30 -11.80 -9.33
C GLU A 501 15.60 -13.19 -9.91
N ARG A 502 15.58 -14.23 -9.06
CA ARG A 502 15.79 -15.62 -9.50
C ARG A 502 14.62 -16.10 -10.36
N GLU A 503 13.40 -15.72 -10.01
CA GLU A 503 12.21 -16.04 -10.79
C GLU A 503 12.26 -15.40 -12.18
N ALA A 504 12.73 -14.16 -12.28
CA ALA A 504 12.94 -13.49 -13.56
C ALA A 504 13.94 -14.25 -14.45
N GLU A 505 15.05 -14.75 -13.89
CA GLU A 505 16.02 -15.57 -14.65
C GLU A 505 15.36 -16.85 -15.21
N ILE A 506 14.49 -17.50 -14.44
CA ILE A 506 13.75 -18.70 -14.89
C ILE A 506 12.74 -18.34 -15.98
N VAL A 507 11.94 -17.29 -15.76
CA VAL A 507 10.89 -16.84 -16.68
C VAL A 507 11.47 -16.42 -18.03
N ALA A 508 12.63 -15.76 -18.02
CA ALA A 508 13.34 -15.35 -19.22
C ALA A 508 13.73 -16.55 -20.12
N GLN A 509 13.81 -17.76 -19.56
CA GLN A 509 14.12 -19.00 -20.29
C GLN A 509 12.89 -19.92 -20.47
N ALA A 510 11.71 -19.53 -19.98
CA ALA A 510 10.49 -20.35 -20.03
C ALA A 510 9.97 -20.61 -21.46
N GLY A 511 10.40 -19.80 -22.44
CA GLY A 511 10.02 -19.95 -23.86
C GLY A 511 10.90 -20.91 -24.66
N ARG A 512 11.85 -21.61 -24.02
CA ARG A 512 12.76 -22.56 -24.68
C ARG A 512 12.10 -23.88 -25.02
N TYR A 513 12.67 -24.61 -25.98
CA TYR A 513 12.14 -25.89 -26.44
C TYR A 513 11.98 -26.90 -25.29
N GLY A 514 10.75 -27.39 -25.08
CA GLY A 514 10.42 -28.36 -24.03
C GLY A 514 10.49 -27.80 -22.59
N ALA A 515 10.52 -26.48 -22.39
CA ALA A 515 10.49 -25.90 -21.05
C ALA A 515 9.08 -25.99 -20.44
N VAL A 516 8.99 -26.35 -19.15
CA VAL A 516 7.73 -26.32 -18.38
C VAL A 516 7.96 -25.47 -17.13
N THR A 517 7.14 -24.45 -16.97
CA THR A 517 7.23 -23.53 -15.84
C THR A 517 5.88 -23.43 -15.15
N ILE A 518 5.85 -23.59 -13.83
CA ILE A 518 4.66 -23.38 -12.99
C ILE A 518 4.83 -22.04 -12.29
N ALA A 519 3.83 -21.16 -12.41
CA ALA A 519 3.78 -19.87 -11.76
C ALA A 519 2.57 -19.80 -10.83
N THR A 520 2.82 -19.52 -9.54
CA THR A 520 1.75 -19.15 -8.62
C THR A 520 1.30 -17.71 -8.88
N ASN A 521 0.01 -17.53 -9.09
CA ASN A 521 -0.67 -16.29 -9.40
C ASN A 521 0.01 -15.56 -10.57
N MET A 522 0.65 -14.43 -10.31
CA MET A 522 1.41 -13.66 -11.30
C MET A 522 2.93 -13.70 -11.06
N ALA A 523 3.46 -14.76 -10.46
CA ALA A 523 4.91 -14.92 -10.30
C ALA A 523 5.64 -14.78 -11.65
N GLY A 524 6.80 -14.13 -11.64
CA GLY A 524 7.51 -13.79 -12.88
C GLY A 524 6.95 -12.58 -13.64
N ARG A 525 6.12 -11.73 -12.98
CA ARG A 525 5.63 -10.48 -13.57
C ARG A 525 6.77 -9.57 -14.03
N GLY A 526 6.49 -8.79 -15.08
CA GLY A 526 7.42 -7.83 -15.65
C GLY A 526 8.52 -8.46 -16.50
N THR A 527 8.76 -9.77 -16.45
CA THR A 527 9.75 -10.43 -17.32
C THR A 527 9.10 -10.99 -18.57
N ASP A 528 9.74 -10.75 -19.71
CA ASP A 528 9.25 -11.17 -21.01
C ASP A 528 9.70 -12.60 -21.36
N ILE A 529 8.75 -13.42 -21.82
CA ILE A 529 9.00 -14.79 -22.27
C ILE A 529 9.19 -14.76 -23.78
N LEU A 530 10.45 -14.79 -24.22
CA LEU A 530 10.80 -14.87 -25.63
C LEU A 530 10.82 -16.33 -26.09
N LEU A 531 10.19 -16.64 -27.23
CA LEU A 531 10.27 -17.98 -27.81
C LEU A 531 11.73 -18.28 -28.20
N GLY A 532 12.25 -19.43 -27.78
CA GLY A 532 13.67 -19.78 -27.92
C GLY A 532 14.56 -19.33 -26.76
N GLY A 533 14.01 -18.59 -25.78
CA GLY A 533 14.73 -18.09 -24.60
C GLY A 533 15.34 -16.70 -24.81
N ASN A 534 15.55 -15.98 -23.71
CA ASN A 534 16.12 -14.64 -23.75
C ASN A 534 17.66 -14.69 -23.85
N PRO A 535 18.27 -14.13 -24.93
CA PRO A 535 19.70 -14.21 -25.16
C PRO A 535 20.53 -13.40 -24.15
N ASP A 536 20.01 -12.28 -23.63
CA ASP A 536 20.72 -11.48 -22.64
C ASP A 536 20.87 -12.23 -21.33
N PHE A 537 19.81 -12.89 -20.86
CA PHE A 537 19.87 -13.74 -19.67
C PHE A 537 20.74 -14.98 -19.88
N LEU A 538 20.64 -15.63 -21.05
CA LEU A 538 21.47 -16.79 -21.36
C LEU A 538 22.96 -16.44 -21.46
N SER A 539 23.30 -15.26 -21.98
CA SER A 539 24.69 -14.78 -22.04
C SER A 539 25.32 -14.65 -20.65
N LYS A 540 24.53 -14.19 -19.66
CA LYS A 540 24.97 -14.13 -18.24
C LYS A 540 25.23 -15.53 -17.69
N GLU A 541 24.37 -16.51 -18.01
CA GLU A 541 24.60 -17.90 -17.61
C GLU A 541 25.87 -18.49 -18.25
N ILE A 542 26.12 -18.22 -19.53
CA ILE A 542 27.34 -18.65 -20.24
C ILE A 542 28.60 -18.08 -19.60
N LEU A 543 28.58 -16.79 -19.24
CA LEU A 543 29.69 -16.14 -18.54
C LEU A 543 29.93 -16.80 -17.17
N ARG A 544 28.87 -17.01 -16.36
CA ARG A 544 28.97 -17.70 -15.06
C ARG A 544 29.58 -19.10 -15.20
N LYS A 545 29.17 -19.87 -16.23
CA LYS A 545 29.73 -21.22 -16.51
C LYS A 545 31.21 -21.20 -16.86
N ARG A 546 31.72 -20.08 -17.37
CA ARG A 546 33.15 -19.87 -17.67
C ARG A 546 33.94 -19.38 -16.45
N GLY A 547 33.33 -19.33 -15.27
CA GLY A 547 33.94 -18.75 -14.07
C GLY A 547 34.12 -17.25 -14.16
N LEU A 548 33.49 -16.59 -15.15
CA LEU A 548 33.50 -15.15 -15.30
C LEU A 548 32.24 -14.60 -14.67
N ASP A 549 32.39 -13.58 -13.83
CA ASP A 549 31.25 -12.79 -13.40
C ASP A 549 30.71 -12.00 -14.60
N PRO A 550 29.42 -12.16 -15.00
CA PRO A 550 28.82 -11.39 -16.12
C PRO A 550 29.00 -9.87 -16.00
N ALA A 551 29.21 -9.40 -14.78
CA ALA A 551 29.45 -8.02 -14.39
C ALA A 551 30.79 -7.46 -14.82
N GLN A 552 31.81 -8.24 -14.49
CA GLN A 552 33.23 -7.87 -14.56
C GLN A 552 33.86 -8.45 -15.81
N ALA A 553 33.13 -9.30 -16.54
CA ALA A 553 33.53 -9.84 -17.82
C ALA A 553 33.92 -8.68 -18.76
N PRO A 554 35.12 -8.73 -19.37
CA PRO A 554 35.54 -7.75 -20.35
C PRO A 554 34.47 -7.54 -21.43
N ALA A 555 34.38 -6.33 -22.00
CA ALA A 555 33.38 -6.01 -23.02
C ALA A 555 33.38 -7.04 -24.16
N GLU A 556 34.56 -7.46 -24.62
CA GLU A 556 34.71 -8.52 -25.63
C GLU A 556 34.14 -9.86 -25.19
N ALA A 557 34.33 -10.25 -23.92
CA ALA A 557 33.79 -11.50 -23.37
C ALA A 557 32.26 -11.45 -23.28
N ARG A 558 31.68 -10.31 -22.90
CA ARG A 558 30.22 -10.09 -22.88
C ARG A 558 29.63 -10.15 -24.29
N THR A 559 30.24 -9.47 -25.26
CA THR A 559 29.80 -9.52 -26.67
C THR A 559 29.91 -10.94 -27.24
N THR A 560 30.98 -11.67 -26.92
CA THR A 560 31.16 -13.06 -27.35
C THR A 560 30.11 -13.99 -26.75
N ALA A 561 29.83 -13.86 -25.45
CA ALA A 561 28.80 -14.65 -24.78
C ALA A 561 27.40 -14.34 -25.30
N LEU A 562 27.10 -13.08 -25.61
CA LEU A 562 25.83 -12.69 -26.22
C LEU A 562 25.67 -13.27 -27.64
N ALA A 563 26.72 -13.23 -28.46
CA ALA A 563 26.71 -13.83 -29.79
C ALA A 563 26.54 -15.36 -29.74
N GLU A 564 27.08 -16.03 -28.73
CA GLU A 564 26.87 -17.46 -28.48
C GLU A 564 25.46 -17.77 -27.99
N ALA A 565 24.93 -16.95 -27.07
CA ALA A 565 23.53 -17.05 -26.65
C ALA A 565 22.59 -16.94 -27.84
N ARG A 566 22.78 -15.95 -28.73
CA ARG A 566 21.99 -15.77 -29.96
C ARG A 566 22.06 -16.98 -30.90
N ARG A 567 23.26 -17.53 -31.10
CA ARG A 567 23.46 -18.78 -31.88
C ARG A 567 22.69 -19.98 -31.32
N THR A 568 22.32 -19.94 -30.04
CA THR A 568 21.48 -20.97 -29.38
C THR A 568 19.99 -20.62 -29.47
N THR A 569 19.63 -19.39 -29.12
CA THR A 569 18.22 -18.97 -28.99
C THR A 569 17.53 -18.79 -30.34
N GLU A 570 18.23 -18.34 -31.38
CA GLU A 570 17.63 -18.10 -32.71
C GLU A 570 17.14 -19.41 -33.37
N PRO A 571 17.94 -20.49 -33.45
CA PRO A 571 17.41 -21.77 -33.97
C PRO A 571 16.33 -22.40 -33.07
N GLU A 572 16.43 -22.22 -31.74
CA GLU A 572 15.38 -22.69 -30.83
C GLU A 572 14.07 -21.92 -31.02
N HIS A 573 14.13 -20.62 -31.31
CA HIS A 573 12.97 -19.80 -31.62
C HIS A 573 12.18 -20.39 -32.79
N GLU A 574 12.84 -20.67 -33.91
CA GLU A 574 12.21 -21.27 -35.10
C GLU A 574 11.56 -22.62 -34.77
N ARG A 575 12.23 -23.46 -33.97
CA ARG A 575 11.68 -24.74 -33.52
C ARG A 575 10.43 -24.57 -32.68
N VAL A 576 10.44 -23.65 -31.73
CA VAL A 576 9.29 -23.37 -30.85
C VAL A 576 8.12 -22.79 -31.63
N VAL A 577 8.38 -21.85 -32.55
CA VAL A 577 7.38 -21.31 -33.49
C VAL A 577 6.76 -22.44 -34.31
N GLY A 578 7.58 -23.37 -34.82
CA GLY A 578 7.12 -24.57 -35.55
C GLY A 578 6.26 -25.53 -34.72
N GLN A 579 6.37 -25.51 -33.39
CA GLN A 579 5.53 -26.30 -32.47
C GLN A 579 4.29 -25.53 -31.98
N GLY A 580 3.98 -24.37 -32.56
CA GLY A 580 2.80 -23.57 -32.21
C GLY A 580 3.03 -22.57 -31.07
N GLY A 581 4.30 -22.27 -30.74
CA GLY A 581 4.68 -21.26 -29.76
C GLY A 581 4.38 -21.63 -28.31
N LEU A 582 4.37 -20.63 -27.41
CA LEU A 582 4.13 -20.85 -25.98
C LEU A 582 2.68 -21.27 -25.70
N HIS A 583 2.49 -22.35 -24.95
CA HIS A 583 1.19 -22.77 -24.44
C HIS A 583 0.97 -22.30 -23.00
N ILE A 584 -0.21 -21.73 -22.74
CA ILE A 584 -0.63 -21.28 -21.41
C ILE A 584 -1.71 -22.21 -20.87
N VAL A 585 -1.47 -22.75 -19.67
CA VAL A 585 -2.44 -23.57 -18.92
C VAL A 585 -2.87 -22.80 -17.68
N GLY A 586 -4.12 -22.36 -17.62
CA GLY A 586 -4.73 -21.88 -16.37
C GLY A 586 -5.33 -23.06 -15.62
N THR A 587 -4.91 -23.31 -14.38
CA THR A 587 -5.48 -24.41 -13.57
C THR A 587 -6.74 -24.02 -12.82
N GLU A 588 -7.13 -22.75 -12.93
CA GLU A 588 -8.26 -22.10 -12.28
C GLU A 588 -8.55 -20.75 -12.93
N ARG A 589 -9.72 -20.20 -12.65
CA ARG A 589 -10.08 -18.81 -12.95
C ARG A 589 -9.77 -17.94 -11.74
N HIS A 590 -9.15 -16.79 -11.96
CA HIS A 590 -8.97 -15.79 -10.91
C HIS A 590 -10.30 -15.07 -10.62
N GLU A 591 -10.32 -14.32 -9.52
CA GLU A 591 -11.47 -13.48 -9.12
C GLU A 591 -11.85 -12.48 -10.21
N SER A 592 -10.86 -11.99 -10.96
CA SER A 592 -11.06 -11.09 -12.10
C SER A 592 -10.63 -11.72 -13.41
N ARG A 593 -11.42 -11.44 -14.45
CA ARG A 593 -11.11 -11.83 -15.84
C ARG A 593 -9.83 -11.16 -16.34
N ARG A 594 -9.46 -10.02 -15.76
CA ARG A 594 -8.27 -9.25 -16.07
C ARG A 594 -6.99 -10.05 -15.84
N VAL A 595 -6.86 -10.64 -14.66
CA VAL A 595 -5.70 -11.47 -14.27
C VAL A 595 -5.57 -12.69 -15.17
N ASP A 596 -6.71 -13.33 -15.51
CA ASP A 596 -6.71 -14.43 -16.49
C ASP A 596 -6.19 -13.99 -17.86
N ASN A 597 -6.60 -12.81 -18.33
CA ASN A 597 -6.16 -12.26 -19.61
C ASN A 597 -4.68 -11.90 -19.60
N GLN A 598 -4.14 -11.44 -18.47
CA GLN A 598 -2.71 -11.21 -18.30
C GLN A 598 -1.90 -12.51 -18.38
N LEU A 599 -2.39 -13.60 -17.78
CA LEU A 599 -1.81 -14.93 -17.92
C LEU A 599 -1.81 -15.38 -19.40
N ARG A 600 -2.95 -15.23 -20.10
CA ARG A 600 -3.03 -15.50 -21.56
C ARG A 600 -2.05 -14.63 -22.35
N GLY A 601 -1.92 -13.36 -21.97
CA GLY A 601 -1.02 -12.36 -22.55
C GLY A 601 0.48 -12.69 -22.44
N ARG A 602 0.86 -13.71 -21.65
CA ARG A 602 2.23 -14.23 -21.65
C ARG A 602 2.59 -14.94 -22.96
N SER A 603 1.60 -15.37 -23.76
CA SER A 603 1.78 -16.02 -25.06
C SER A 603 1.30 -15.15 -26.24
N GLY A 604 1.85 -15.42 -27.43
CA GLY A 604 1.47 -14.79 -28.70
C GLY A 604 1.88 -13.33 -28.84
N ARG A 605 3.06 -12.96 -28.33
CA ARG A 605 3.56 -11.59 -28.30
C ARG A 605 4.17 -11.21 -29.65
N GLN A 606 4.08 -9.93 -30.04
CA GLN A 606 4.62 -9.44 -31.32
C GLN A 606 4.20 -10.31 -32.54
N GLY A 607 2.99 -10.86 -32.52
CA GLY A 607 2.44 -11.71 -33.58
C GLY A 607 2.96 -13.15 -33.60
N ASP A 608 3.70 -13.58 -32.58
CA ASP A 608 4.13 -14.97 -32.44
C ASP A 608 2.91 -15.92 -32.35
N PRO A 609 3.05 -17.18 -32.81
CA PRO A 609 2.06 -18.20 -32.53
C PRO A 609 2.00 -18.49 -31.04
N GLY A 610 0.85 -18.97 -30.59
CA GLY A 610 0.65 -19.30 -29.19
C GLY A 610 -0.73 -19.85 -28.96
N SER A 611 -0.91 -20.49 -27.81
CA SER A 611 -2.22 -21.01 -27.40
C SER A 611 -2.44 -20.87 -25.90
N SER A 612 -3.70 -20.82 -25.48
CA SER A 612 -4.07 -20.81 -24.07
C SER A 612 -5.32 -21.64 -23.82
N ARG A 613 -5.37 -22.36 -22.70
CA ARG A 613 -6.54 -23.11 -22.24
C ARG A 613 -6.66 -23.03 -20.71
N PHE A 614 -7.88 -23.00 -20.21
CA PHE A 614 -8.17 -23.03 -18.77
C PHE A 614 -8.87 -24.34 -18.41
N TYR A 615 -8.44 -24.96 -17.33
CA TYR A 615 -8.94 -26.20 -16.76
C TYR A 615 -9.54 -25.88 -15.40
N LEU A 616 -10.80 -26.21 -15.19
CA LEU A 616 -11.58 -25.83 -14.00
C LEU A 616 -12.23 -27.05 -13.38
N SER A 617 -12.55 -26.98 -12.09
CA SER A 617 -13.37 -27.97 -11.39
C SER A 617 -14.51 -27.30 -10.63
N LEU A 618 -15.58 -28.03 -10.36
CA LEU A 618 -16.66 -27.57 -9.49
C LEU A 618 -16.22 -27.31 -8.04
N GLU A 619 -15.10 -27.90 -7.64
CA GLU A 619 -14.51 -27.76 -6.30
C GLU A 619 -13.63 -26.51 -6.18
N ASP A 620 -13.31 -25.84 -7.28
CA ASP A 620 -12.54 -24.59 -7.28
C ASP A 620 -13.28 -23.48 -6.53
N ASP A 621 -12.54 -22.63 -5.80
CA ASP A 621 -13.13 -21.62 -4.91
C ASP A 621 -14.10 -20.66 -5.62
N LEU A 622 -13.77 -20.21 -6.83
CA LEU A 622 -14.66 -19.35 -7.60
C LEU A 622 -16.02 -20.03 -7.86
N LEU A 623 -16.00 -21.30 -8.24
CA LEU A 623 -17.22 -22.05 -8.56
C LEU A 623 -17.95 -22.55 -7.32
N ARG A 624 -17.22 -22.86 -6.24
CA ARG A 624 -17.80 -23.25 -4.95
C ARG A 624 -18.51 -22.09 -4.26
N ILE A 625 -17.92 -20.90 -4.27
CA ILE A 625 -18.42 -19.72 -3.54
C ILE A 625 -19.43 -18.93 -4.40
N PHE A 626 -19.15 -18.75 -5.70
CA PHE A 626 -19.94 -17.89 -6.58
C PHE A 626 -20.61 -18.62 -7.74
N GLY A 627 -20.33 -19.92 -7.91
CA GLY A 627 -21.01 -20.76 -8.88
C GLY A 627 -22.45 -20.98 -8.45
N SER A 628 -23.37 -20.37 -9.19
CA SER A 628 -24.81 -20.49 -8.92
C SER A 628 -25.29 -21.95 -8.94
N GLN A 629 -26.39 -22.26 -8.22
CA GLN A 629 -27.17 -23.51 -8.39
C GLN A 629 -27.49 -23.85 -9.87
N ARG A 630 -27.44 -22.85 -10.75
CA ARG A 630 -27.64 -23.01 -12.19
C ARG A 630 -26.53 -23.82 -12.87
N ILE A 631 -25.28 -23.71 -12.43
CA ILE A 631 -24.14 -24.49 -12.97
C ILE A 631 -24.30 -25.95 -12.55
N GLN A 632 -24.61 -26.20 -11.27
CA GLN A 632 -24.91 -27.53 -10.75
C GLN A 632 -26.10 -28.17 -11.49
N LYS A 633 -27.23 -27.44 -11.67
CA LYS A 633 -28.40 -27.94 -12.43
C LYS A 633 -28.12 -28.21 -13.91
N ILE A 634 -27.25 -27.42 -14.55
CA ILE A 634 -26.82 -27.67 -15.94
C ILE A 634 -26.00 -28.96 -16.00
N MET A 635 -25.11 -29.18 -15.03
CA MET A 635 -24.25 -30.36 -14.97
C MET A 635 -25.02 -31.64 -14.60
N GLU A 636 -25.99 -31.55 -13.69
CA GLU A 636 -26.93 -32.64 -13.39
C GLU A 636 -27.75 -33.04 -14.63
N ARG A 637 -28.20 -32.06 -15.44
CA ARG A 637 -28.94 -32.33 -16.68
C ARG A 637 -28.07 -32.88 -17.82
N LEU A 638 -26.79 -32.53 -17.85
CA LEU A 638 -25.84 -33.00 -18.85
C LEU A 638 -25.34 -34.42 -18.57
N GLY A 639 -25.66 -35.00 -17.40
CA GLY A 639 -25.32 -36.38 -17.08
C GLY A 639 -23.81 -36.63 -16.98
N MET A 640 -23.08 -35.73 -16.31
CA MET A 640 -21.62 -35.76 -16.26
C MET A 640 -21.08 -37.04 -15.58
N GLU A 641 -20.46 -37.92 -16.36
CA GLU A 641 -19.76 -39.11 -15.88
C GLU A 641 -18.36 -38.78 -15.34
N GLU A 642 -17.81 -39.64 -14.48
CA GLU A 642 -16.47 -39.46 -13.91
C GLU A 642 -15.41 -39.54 -15.04
N GLY A 643 -14.57 -38.51 -15.16
CA GLY A 643 -13.53 -38.40 -16.19
C GLY A 643 -13.93 -37.68 -17.49
N GLU A 644 -15.21 -37.36 -17.73
CA GLU A 644 -15.62 -36.65 -18.95
C GLU A 644 -15.56 -35.12 -18.80
N PRO A 645 -14.79 -34.41 -19.65
CA PRO A 645 -14.75 -32.95 -19.64
C PRO A 645 -16.00 -32.33 -20.26
N ILE A 646 -16.48 -31.23 -19.68
CA ILE A 646 -17.47 -30.38 -20.33
C ILE A 646 -16.79 -29.21 -21.05
N GLU A 647 -16.80 -29.27 -22.39
CA GLU A 647 -16.39 -28.16 -23.26
C GLU A 647 -17.62 -27.53 -23.91
N HIS A 648 -18.24 -26.55 -23.24
CA HIS A 648 -19.43 -25.89 -23.78
C HIS A 648 -19.44 -24.38 -23.58
N LYS A 649 -19.77 -23.62 -24.64
CA LYS A 649 -19.81 -22.15 -24.62
C LYS A 649 -20.75 -21.56 -23.55
N LEU A 650 -21.83 -22.28 -23.19
CA LEU A 650 -22.73 -21.84 -22.11
C LEU A 650 -22.07 -21.90 -20.74
N VAL A 651 -21.20 -22.89 -20.50
CA VAL A 651 -20.47 -23.03 -19.23
C VAL A 651 -19.44 -21.90 -19.10
N THR A 652 -18.68 -21.63 -20.16
CA THR A 652 -17.76 -20.46 -20.22
C THR A 652 -18.48 -19.14 -19.93
N ARG A 653 -19.70 -18.95 -20.46
CA ARG A 653 -20.51 -17.75 -20.16
C ARG A 653 -20.98 -17.69 -18.70
N ALA A 654 -21.35 -18.83 -18.12
CA ALA A 654 -21.76 -18.89 -16.71
C ALA A 654 -20.59 -18.56 -15.77
N ILE A 655 -19.39 -19.09 -16.05
CA ILE A 655 -18.15 -18.75 -15.34
C ILE A 655 -17.84 -17.25 -15.43
N ALA A 656 -17.91 -16.66 -16.62
CA ALA A 656 -17.70 -15.23 -16.79
C ALA A 656 -18.72 -14.37 -16.01
N THR A 657 -19.94 -14.87 -15.83
CA THR A 657 -20.96 -14.22 -15.00
C THR A 657 -20.62 -14.31 -13.51
N ALA A 658 -20.06 -15.44 -13.06
CA ALA A 658 -19.58 -15.61 -11.69
C ALA A 658 -18.42 -14.66 -11.40
N GLN A 659 -17.40 -14.59 -12.27
CA GLN A 659 -16.29 -13.63 -12.14
C GLN A 659 -16.79 -12.19 -12.07
N LYS A 660 -17.73 -11.80 -12.94
CA LYS A 660 -18.31 -10.44 -12.91
C LYS A 660 -18.97 -10.10 -11.58
N ARG A 661 -19.60 -11.07 -10.91
CA ARG A 661 -20.18 -10.86 -9.57
C ARG A 661 -19.11 -10.63 -8.51
N VAL A 662 -18.02 -11.38 -8.56
CA VAL A 662 -16.86 -11.17 -7.67
C VAL A 662 -16.23 -9.80 -7.91
N GLU A 663 -16.04 -9.42 -9.17
CA GLU A 663 -15.54 -8.08 -9.54
C GLU A 663 -16.46 -6.96 -9.02
N THR A 664 -17.79 -7.10 -9.16
CA THR A 664 -18.75 -6.12 -8.63
C THR A 664 -18.68 -6.04 -7.10
N HIS A 665 -18.57 -7.18 -6.41
CA HIS A 665 -18.43 -7.20 -4.95
C HIS A 665 -17.11 -6.53 -4.50
N ASN A 666 -15.99 -6.83 -5.17
CA ASN A 666 -14.70 -6.19 -4.90
C ASN A 666 -14.74 -4.69 -5.19
N PHE A 667 -15.45 -4.26 -6.23
CA PHE A 667 -15.69 -2.86 -6.53
C PHE A 667 -16.48 -2.17 -5.43
N GLU A 668 -17.54 -2.79 -4.91
CA GLU A 668 -18.33 -2.24 -3.80
C GLU A 668 -17.48 -2.06 -2.53
N ILE A 669 -16.62 -3.02 -2.19
CA ILE A 669 -15.68 -2.92 -1.06
C ILE A 669 -14.76 -1.71 -1.24
N ARG A 670 -14.13 -1.56 -2.40
CA ARG A 670 -13.23 -0.43 -2.69
C ARG A 670 -13.96 0.90 -2.68
N LYS A 671 -15.17 0.94 -3.25
CA LYS A 671 -16.01 2.13 -3.28
C LYS A 671 -16.35 2.58 -1.86
N HIS A 672 -16.80 1.66 -1.01
CA HIS A 672 -17.07 1.97 0.39
C HIS A 672 -15.82 2.46 1.10
N LEU A 673 -14.70 1.75 0.97
CA LEU A 673 -13.43 2.16 1.57
C LEU A 673 -13.01 3.58 1.18
N LEU A 674 -13.16 3.95 -0.10
CA LEU A 674 -12.94 5.30 -0.59
C LEU A 674 -13.94 6.31 -0.01
N GLU A 675 -15.23 5.98 0.07
CA GLU A 675 -16.27 6.88 0.61
C GLU A 675 -16.01 7.27 2.07
N TYR A 676 -15.51 6.34 2.90
CA TYR A 676 -15.10 6.62 4.27
C TYR A 676 -13.80 7.43 4.32
N ASP A 677 -12.80 7.09 3.49
CA ASP A 677 -11.54 7.84 3.45
C ASP A 677 -11.71 9.25 2.86
N ASP A 678 -12.67 9.50 1.95
CA ASP A 678 -12.96 10.84 1.43
C ASP A 678 -13.38 11.83 2.53
N VAL A 679 -14.02 11.34 3.59
CA VAL A 679 -14.34 12.15 4.79
C VAL A 679 -13.04 12.51 5.53
N MET A 680 -12.21 11.51 5.78
CA MET A 680 -10.92 11.70 6.47
C MET A 680 -9.93 12.52 5.64
N ASN A 681 -9.98 12.42 4.32
CA ASN A 681 -9.10 13.14 3.42
C ASN A 681 -9.33 14.65 3.52
N LYS A 682 -10.59 15.10 3.64
CA LYS A 682 -10.89 16.52 3.86
C LYS A 682 -10.32 17.05 5.18
N GLN A 683 -10.45 16.27 6.25
CA GLN A 683 -9.89 16.62 7.56
C GLN A 683 -8.36 16.65 7.50
N ARG A 684 -7.77 15.66 6.83
CA ARG A 684 -6.34 15.54 6.60
C ARG A 684 -5.77 16.70 5.78
N GLU A 685 -6.45 17.13 4.72
CA GLU A 685 -6.06 18.30 3.91
C GLU A 685 -5.94 19.56 4.77
N ILE A 686 -6.89 19.77 5.70
CA ILE A 686 -6.85 20.90 6.63
C ILE A 686 -5.66 20.76 7.59
N ILE A 687 -5.54 19.62 8.28
CA ILE A 687 -4.49 19.42 9.30
C ILE A 687 -3.10 19.43 8.67
N TYR A 688 -2.90 18.74 7.54
CA TYR A 688 -1.61 18.71 6.86
C TYR A 688 -1.29 20.06 6.23
N GLY A 689 -2.29 20.80 5.74
CA GLY A 689 -2.14 22.18 5.29
C GLY A 689 -1.64 23.11 6.42
N MET A 690 -2.28 23.05 7.60
CA MET A 690 -1.85 23.81 8.78
C MET A 690 -0.42 23.43 9.19
N ARG A 691 -0.12 22.13 9.29
CA ARG A 691 1.23 21.65 9.60
C ARG A 691 2.26 22.17 8.61
N ARG A 692 1.93 22.17 7.31
CA ARG A 692 2.82 22.65 6.25
C ARG A 692 3.11 24.14 6.39
N GLN A 693 2.11 24.97 6.66
CA GLN A 693 2.29 26.41 6.90
C GLN A 693 3.21 26.68 8.09
N ILE A 694 3.03 25.92 9.18
CA ILE A 694 3.89 26.02 10.38
C ILE A 694 5.33 25.62 10.05
N LEU A 695 5.53 24.54 9.28
CA LEU A 695 6.84 24.05 8.86
C LEU A 695 7.56 25.00 7.90
N ASP A 696 6.84 25.62 6.96
CA ASP A 696 7.37 26.58 5.98
C ASP A 696 7.87 27.88 6.64
N GLY A 697 7.66 28.04 7.94
CA GLY A 697 8.22 29.13 8.75
C GLY A 697 7.35 30.38 8.76
N GLU A 698 6.11 30.30 8.27
CA GLU A 698 5.14 31.39 8.32
C GLU A 698 4.89 31.81 9.77
N SER A 699 4.83 33.11 10.02
CA SER A 699 4.52 33.64 11.36
C SER A 699 3.11 33.23 11.75
N GLN A 700 2.96 32.64 12.93
CA GLN A 700 1.67 32.22 13.48
C GLN A 700 1.09 33.26 14.46
N ALA A 701 1.64 34.47 14.51
CA ALA A 701 1.21 35.55 15.42
C ALA A 701 -0.28 35.87 15.29
N ASP A 702 -0.70 36.08 14.05
CA ASP A 702 -2.06 36.49 13.75
C ASP A 702 -3.04 35.36 14.07
N THR A 703 -2.69 34.12 13.69
CA THR A 703 -3.47 32.91 14.03
C THR A 703 -3.60 32.72 15.54
N VAL A 704 -2.52 32.87 16.31
CA VAL A 704 -2.57 32.77 17.78
C VAL A 704 -3.41 33.91 18.37
N SER A 705 -3.30 35.12 17.83
CA SER A 705 -4.14 36.25 18.27
C SER A 705 -5.62 36.00 17.99
N GLU A 706 -5.96 35.46 16.83
CA GLU A 706 -7.34 35.06 16.50
C GLU A 706 -7.85 33.97 17.45
N TRP A 707 -7.03 32.97 17.78
CA TRP A 707 -7.41 31.93 18.75
C TRP A 707 -7.58 32.49 20.17
N ILE A 708 -6.79 33.48 20.57
CA ILE A 708 -6.99 34.18 21.84
C ILE A 708 -8.37 34.86 21.85
N ASP A 709 -8.74 35.55 20.77
CA ASP A 709 -10.04 36.21 20.66
C ASP A 709 -11.20 35.19 20.71
N ASP A 710 -11.11 34.10 19.93
CA ASP A 710 -12.10 33.00 19.94
C ASP A 710 -12.31 32.43 21.35
N LEU A 711 -11.21 32.13 22.06
CA LEU A 711 -11.26 31.54 23.40
C LEU A 711 -11.80 32.53 24.44
N VAL A 712 -11.50 33.83 24.30
CA VAL A 712 -12.08 34.88 25.13
C VAL A 712 -13.59 34.98 24.89
N SER A 713 -14.04 34.98 23.64
CA SER A 713 -15.46 34.99 23.30
C SER A 713 -16.17 33.75 23.85
N ALA A 714 -15.59 32.56 23.74
CA ALA A 714 -16.15 31.31 24.27
C ALA A 714 -16.25 31.32 25.81
N ALA A 715 -15.22 31.83 26.49
CA ALA A 715 -15.24 31.98 27.95
C ALA A 715 -16.34 32.97 28.38
N LEU A 716 -16.46 34.09 27.68
CA LEU A 716 -17.47 35.08 27.98
C LEU A 716 -18.89 34.57 27.70
N GLU A 717 -19.12 33.79 26.65
CA GLU A 717 -20.43 33.18 26.41
C GLU A 717 -20.82 32.19 27.52
N THR A 718 -19.83 31.50 28.09
CA THR A 718 -20.06 30.52 29.18
C THR A 718 -20.36 31.20 30.52
N TYR A 719 -19.62 32.25 30.88
CA TYR A 719 -19.67 32.86 32.21
C TYR A 719 -20.43 34.21 32.24
N ALA A 720 -20.62 34.85 31.10
CA ALA A 720 -21.21 36.17 30.94
C ALA A 720 -21.96 36.29 29.59
N ALA A 721 -22.87 35.35 29.31
CA ALA A 721 -23.65 35.29 28.08
C ALA A 721 -24.37 36.61 27.80
N GLU A 722 -24.47 37.01 26.52
CA GLU A 722 -25.14 38.26 26.14
C GLU A 722 -26.63 38.27 26.48
N SER A 723 -27.26 37.09 26.51
CA SER A 723 -28.66 36.92 26.92
C SER A 723 -28.89 37.01 28.44
N ALA A 724 -27.84 36.93 29.26
CA ALA A 724 -27.93 36.97 30.72
C ALA A 724 -27.85 38.42 31.23
N HIS A 725 -28.58 38.73 32.31
CA HIS A 725 -28.49 40.05 32.94
C HIS A 725 -27.10 40.23 33.57
N PRO A 726 -26.48 41.43 33.55
CA PRO A 726 -25.13 41.64 34.09
C PRO A 726 -24.93 41.21 35.55
N ASP A 727 -25.99 41.24 36.36
CA ASP A 727 -25.96 40.79 37.76
C ASP A 727 -25.86 39.25 37.90
N ASP A 728 -26.22 38.50 36.84
CA ASP A 728 -26.16 37.04 36.79
C ASP A 728 -24.82 36.52 36.23
N TRP A 729 -23.90 37.40 35.84
CA TRP A 729 -22.59 37.01 35.32
C TRP A 729 -21.70 36.40 36.41
N ASP A 730 -21.12 35.23 36.12
CA ASP A 730 -20.15 34.58 37.00
C ASP A 730 -18.73 35.14 36.73
N LEU A 731 -18.50 36.36 37.17
CA LEU A 731 -17.19 37.04 37.01
C LEU A 731 -16.07 36.36 37.80
N ALA A 732 -16.40 35.61 38.86
CA ALA A 732 -15.44 34.82 39.61
C ALA A 732 -15.00 33.59 38.82
N GLY A 733 -15.95 32.86 38.22
CA GLY A 733 -15.69 31.75 37.30
C GLY A 733 -14.91 32.20 36.07
N LEU A 734 -15.29 33.33 35.47
CA LEU A 734 -14.55 33.94 34.36
C LEU A 734 -13.09 34.25 34.74
N GLY A 735 -12.86 34.87 35.90
CA GLY A 735 -11.51 35.15 36.40
C GLY A 735 -10.66 33.88 36.61
N GLN A 736 -11.26 32.79 37.09
CA GLN A 736 -10.57 31.51 37.22
C GLN A 736 -10.25 30.88 35.86
N ALA A 737 -11.21 30.89 34.92
CA ALA A 737 -11.02 30.38 33.57
C ALA A 737 -9.90 31.13 32.84
N LEU A 738 -9.85 32.47 32.95
CA LEU A 738 -8.78 33.29 32.37
C LEU A 738 -7.41 32.99 33.00
N GLY A 739 -7.36 32.75 34.31
CA GLY A 739 -6.14 32.35 34.99
C GLY A 739 -5.64 30.97 34.56
N GLN A 740 -6.55 30.02 34.31
CA GLN A 740 -6.20 28.70 33.80
C GLN A 740 -5.78 28.74 32.33
N GLN A 741 -6.47 29.48 31.49
CA GLN A 741 -6.23 29.48 30.04
C GLN A 741 -5.07 30.37 29.64
N PHE A 742 -4.97 31.58 30.22
CA PHE A 742 -4.04 32.62 29.77
C PHE A 742 -3.02 33.03 30.84
N ASP A 743 -3.01 32.41 32.02
CA ASP A 743 -2.18 32.89 33.16
C ASP A 743 -2.44 34.38 33.48
N VAL A 744 -3.67 34.86 33.23
CA VAL A 744 -4.09 36.24 33.45
C VAL A 744 -4.85 36.34 34.77
N ARG A 745 -4.52 37.33 35.59
CA ARG A 745 -5.23 37.65 36.82
C ARG A 745 -5.78 39.07 36.76
N ILE A 746 -7.09 39.18 36.60
CA ILE A 746 -7.80 40.46 36.67
C ILE A 746 -8.31 40.64 38.11
N ALA A 747 -7.98 41.77 38.72
CA ALA A 747 -8.43 42.08 40.07
C ALA A 747 -9.94 42.33 40.10
N ALA A 748 -10.62 41.85 41.16
CA ALA A 748 -12.08 41.90 41.29
C ALA A 748 -12.68 43.31 41.16
N ASN A 749 -11.94 44.34 41.58
CA ASN A 749 -12.35 45.73 41.44
C ASN A 749 -12.43 46.19 39.97
N ARG A 750 -11.58 45.66 39.08
CA ARG A 750 -11.63 46.00 37.65
C ARG A 750 -12.86 45.40 36.97
N PHE A 751 -13.33 44.24 37.43
CA PHE A 751 -14.59 43.67 36.96
C PHE A 751 -15.79 44.50 37.42
N ALA A 752 -15.75 45.06 38.63
CA ALA A 752 -16.82 45.91 39.16
C ALA A 752 -16.98 47.28 38.43
N GLU A 753 -15.97 47.70 37.68
CA GLU A 753 -15.99 48.93 36.88
C GLU A 753 -16.63 48.74 35.50
N VAL A 754 -16.91 47.48 35.11
CA VAL A 754 -17.47 47.14 33.80
C VAL A 754 -18.99 47.29 33.83
N THR A 755 -19.53 48.10 32.91
CA THR A 755 -20.96 48.42 32.83
C THR A 755 -21.67 47.83 31.61
N SER A 756 -20.95 47.17 30.71
CA SER A 756 -21.50 46.57 29.49
C SER A 756 -20.72 45.33 29.06
N ARG A 757 -21.37 44.48 28.27
CA ARG A 757 -20.77 43.24 27.76
C ARG A 757 -19.58 43.51 26.82
N VAL A 758 -19.66 44.60 26.05
CA VAL A 758 -18.59 45.08 25.18
C VAL A 758 -17.38 45.54 25.99
N ALA A 759 -17.61 46.30 27.06
CA ALA A 759 -16.52 46.74 27.94
C ALA A 759 -15.86 45.56 28.69
N LEU A 760 -16.62 44.50 29.00
CA LEU A 760 -16.08 43.26 29.57
C LEU A 760 -15.14 42.56 28.58
N GLU A 761 -15.57 42.48 27.32
CA GLU A 761 -14.80 41.86 26.25
C GLU A 761 -13.49 42.60 26.00
N GLU A 762 -13.54 43.93 25.86
CA GLU A 762 -12.36 44.76 25.68
C GLU A 762 -11.37 44.61 26.85
N LEU A 763 -11.88 44.56 28.09
CA LEU A 763 -11.06 44.35 29.27
C LEU A 763 -10.35 43.00 29.25
N VAL A 764 -11.08 41.92 28.95
CA VAL A 764 -10.57 40.55 28.99
C VAL A 764 -9.63 40.27 27.81
N ALA A 765 -10.06 40.58 26.58
CA ALA A 765 -9.25 40.41 25.38
C ALA A 765 -7.98 41.28 25.45
N GLY A 766 -8.10 42.52 25.93
CA GLY A 766 -6.96 43.40 26.14
C GLY A 766 -5.96 42.83 27.15
N ALA A 767 -6.43 42.25 28.27
CA ALA A 767 -5.55 41.63 29.26
C ALA A 767 -4.84 40.38 28.72
N ALA A 768 -5.54 39.54 27.95
CA ALA A 768 -4.93 38.35 27.32
C ALA A 768 -3.88 38.73 26.28
N LYS A 769 -4.18 39.70 25.40
CA LYS A 769 -3.25 40.18 24.36
C LYS A 769 -2.03 40.88 24.95
N GLU A 770 -2.20 41.71 25.99
CA GLU A 770 -1.05 42.34 26.66
C GLU A 770 -0.14 41.27 27.28
N ARG A 771 -0.71 40.23 27.91
CA ARG A 771 0.07 39.14 28.49
C ARG A 771 0.86 38.34 27.43
N TYR A 772 0.27 38.11 26.25
CA TYR A 772 0.98 37.51 25.12
C TYR A 772 2.12 38.41 24.63
N ALA A 773 1.88 39.72 24.49
CA ALA A 773 2.90 40.70 24.09
C ALA A 773 4.02 40.88 25.13
N GLU A 774 3.73 40.80 26.43
CA GLU A 774 4.74 40.70 27.49
C GLU A 774 5.63 39.48 27.29
N ARG A 775 5.04 38.33 26.98
CA ARG A 775 5.79 37.09 26.76
C ARG A 775 6.71 37.19 25.56
N GLU A 776 6.24 37.79 24.47
CA GLU A 776 7.07 38.05 23.30
C GLU A 776 8.24 39.00 23.61
N ARG A 777 8.02 40.03 24.45
CA ARG A 777 9.09 40.91 24.93
C ARG A 777 10.11 40.18 25.81
N ASP A 778 9.65 39.27 26.67
CA ASP A 778 10.51 38.50 27.57
C ASP A 778 11.37 37.47 26.83
N LEU A 779 10.82 36.82 25.79
CA LEU A 779 11.50 35.77 25.04
C LEU A 779 12.27 36.30 23.83
N GLY A 780 11.84 37.43 23.27
CA GLY A 780 12.26 37.93 21.96
C GLY A 780 11.47 37.28 20.82
N GLY A 781 11.26 38.03 19.72
CA GLY A 781 10.40 37.61 18.61
C GLY A 781 10.80 36.27 17.98
N ASP A 782 12.10 36.06 17.69
CA ASP A 782 12.58 34.83 17.04
C ASP A 782 12.30 33.57 17.87
N LEU A 783 12.55 33.65 19.19
CA LEU A 783 12.30 32.55 20.11
C LEU A 783 10.80 32.32 20.31
N MET A 784 10.00 33.40 20.37
CA MET A 784 8.55 33.30 20.46
C MET A 784 7.95 32.59 19.24
N ARG A 785 8.37 32.95 18.02
CA ARG A 785 7.95 32.26 16.79
C ARG A 785 8.41 30.80 16.76
N ALA A 786 9.62 30.50 17.26
CA ALA A 786 10.09 29.13 17.34
C ALA A 786 9.27 28.29 18.34
N LEU A 787 8.91 28.87 19.48
CA LEU A 787 8.05 28.25 20.49
C LEU A 787 6.65 27.98 19.94
N GLU A 788 6.05 28.94 19.25
CA GLU A 788 4.75 28.76 18.58
C GLU A 788 4.76 27.59 17.62
N ARG A 789 5.73 27.54 16.70
CA ARG A 789 5.84 26.43 15.75
C ARG A 789 5.97 25.10 16.47
N HIS A 790 6.83 25.01 17.48
CA HIS A 790 7.05 23.79 18.24
C HIS A 790 5.78 23.32 18.97
N GLU A 791 5.15 24.20 19.74
CA GLU A 791 3.96 23.84 20.53
C GLU A 791 2.76 23.55 19.63
N MET A 792 2.57 24.30 18.54
CA MET A 792 1.50 24.04 17.58
C MET A 792 1.66 22.66 16.93
N LEU A 793 2.85 22.31 16.41
CA LEU A 793 3.08 21.01 15.80
C LEU A 793 2.84 19.87 16.80
N LEU A 794 3.37 20.00 18.01
CA LEU A 794 3.22 18.99 19.05
C LEU A 794 1.75 18.78 19.45
N VAL A 795 1.01 19.85 19.73
CA VAL A 795 -0.40 19.77 20.13
C VAL A 795 -1.27 19.25 18.99
N ILE A 796 -1.07 19.75 17.77
CA ILE A 796 -1.80 19.27 16.58
C ILE A 796 -1.56 17.76 16.40
N ASP A 797 -0.31 17.30 16.49
CA ASP A 797 -0.01 15.88 16.31
C ASP A 797 -0.62 14.99 17.37
N THR A 798 -0.59 15.39 18.64
CA THR A 798 -1.24 14.62 19.72
C THR A 798 -2.74 14.55 19.50
N GLN A 799 -3.40 15.71 19.31
CA GLN A 799 -4.86 15.75 19.12
C GLN A 799 -5.31 15.03 17.85
N TRP A 800 -4.53 15.12 16.77
CA TRP A 800 -4.80 14.41 15.53
C TRP A 800 -4.69 12.89 15.69
N LYS A 801 -3.70 12.39 16.42
CA LYS A 801 -3.58 10.95 16.71
C LYS A 801 -4.75 10.44 17.53
N ASP A 802 -5.15 11.17 18.56
CA ASP A 802 -6.31 10.83 19.38
C ASP A 802 -7.59 10.82 18.52
N HIS A 803 -7.75 11.80 17.64
CA HIS A 803 -8.85 11.86 16.69
C HIS A 803 -8.87 10.68 15.72
N LEU A 804 -7.71 10.28 15.17
CA LEU A 804 -7.60 9.09 14.31
C LEU A 804 -8.06 7.82 15.03
N LEU A 805 -7.69 7.67 16.31
CA LEU A 805 -8.15 6.56 17.14
C LEU A 805 -9.67 6.58 17.33
N SER A 806 -10.24 7.74 17.69
CA SER A 806 -11.70 7.87 17.83
C SER A 806 -12.45 7.59 16.53
N ILE A 807 -11.87 7.95 15.38
CA ILE A 807 -12.43 7.66 14.06
C ILE A 807 -12.39 6.16 13.75
N ASP A 808 -11.30 5.46 14.08
CA ASP A 808 -11.20 4.01 13.90
C ASP A 808 -12.31 3.31 14.72
N HIS A 809 -12.48 3.70 15.99
CA HIS A 809 -13.59 3.22 16.85
C HIS A 809 -14.98 3.53 16.25
N LEU A 810 -15.18 4.76 15.75
CA LEU A 810 -16.45 5.16 15.14
C LEU A 810 -16.78 4.30 13.91
N LYS A 811 -15.79 4.04 13.05
CA LYS A 811 -15.96 3.28 11.81
C LYS A 811 -16.38 1.83 12.08
N GLU A 812 -15.92 1.23 13.17
CA GLU A 812 -16.35 -0.10 13.61
C GLU A 812 -17.78 -0.10 14.16
N GLY A 813 -18.12 0.89 15.00
CA GLY A 813 -19.42 0.97 15.67
C GLY A 813 -20.58 1.40 14.76
N ILE A 814 -20.32 2.15 13.68
CA ILE A 814 -21.36 2.79 12.86
C ILE A 814 -22.23 1.80 12.08
N GLY A 815 -21.69 0.61 11.76
CA GLY A 815 -22.42 -0.42 11.01
C GLY A 815 -23.74 -0.85 11.69
N LEU A 816 -23.80 -0.78 13.03
CA LEU A 816 -24.97 -1.12 13.82
C LEU A 816 -26.13 -0.11 13.65
N ARG A 817 -25.85 1.13 13.24
CA ARG A 817 -26.90 2.13 12.98
C ARG A 817 -27.71 1.83 11.72
N GLY A 818 -27.17 1.00 10.82
CA GLY A 818 -27.88 0.50 9.64
C GLY A 818 -29.15 -0.29 9.97
N TYR A 819 -29.24 -0.88 11.17
CA TYR A 819 -30.45 -1.56 11.66
C TYR A 819 -31.63 -0.59 11.88
N GLY A 820 -31.36 0.70 12.08
CA GLY A 820 -32.37 1.76 12.26
C GLY A 820 -32.87 2.41 10.96
N GLN A 821 -32.64 1.80 9.78
CA GLN A 821 -32.96 2.35 8.46
C GLN A 821 -32.29 3.69 8.11
N ARG A 822 -31.21 4.05 8.83
CA ARG A 822 -30.37 5.21 8.48
C ARG A 822 -29.16 4.76 7.68
N ASP A 823 -28.72 5.60 6.75
CA ASP A 823 -27.51 5.34 5.96
C ASP A 823 -26.26 5.50 6.85
N PRO A 824 -25.48 4.43 7.11
CA PRO A 824 -24.32 4.49 8.01
C PRO A 824 -23.26 5.50 7.56
N LEU A 825 -23.08 5.69 6.25
CA LEU A 825 -22.10 6.65 5.73
C LEU A 825 -22.47 8.10 6.06
N THR A 826 -23.77 8.43 6.02
CA THR A 826 -24.26 9.77 6.35
C THR A 826 -24.12 10.07 7.85
N GLU A 827 -24.41 9.09 8.71
CA GLU A 827 -24.19 9.22 10.16
C GLU A 827 -22.69 9.33 10.48
N TYR A 828 -21.84 8.48 9.87
CA TYR A 828 -20.39 8.58 10.00
C TYR A 828 -19.87 9.97 9.61
N LYS A 829 -20.33 10.53 8.48
CA LYS A 829 -19.93 11.89 8.04
C LYS A 829 -20.25 12.96 9.06
N ARG A 830 -21.42 12.87 9.69
CA ARG A 830 -21.86 13.84 10.70
C ARG A 830 -21.02 13.71 11.97
N GLU A 831 -20.94 12.51 12.54
CA GLU A 831 -20.19 12.27 13.78
C GLU A 831 -18.68 12.53 13.61
N ALA A 832 -18.10 12.12 12.48
CA ALA A 832 -16.70 12.40 12.18
C ALA A 832 -16.43 13.91 12.05
N PHE A 833 -17.40 14.69 11.56
CA PHE A 833 -17.30 16.15 11.49
C PHE A 833 -17.40 16.79 12.87
N ASP A 834 -18.37 16.37 13.69
CA ASP A 834 -18.54 16.86 15.07
C ASP A 834 -17.25 16.58 15.90
N LEU A 835 -16.72 15.36 15.84
CA LEU A 835 -15.44 14.99 16.48
C LEU A 835 -14.27 15.85 16.00
N PHE A 836 -14.23 16.16 14.71
CA PHE A 836 -13.18 16.99 14.12
C PHE A 836 -13.27 18.45 14.59
N GLN A 837 -14.48 19.02 14.68
CA GLN A 837 -14.67 20.36 15.23
C GLN A 837 -14.23 20.42 16.69
N ASP A 838 -14.65 19.44 17.50
CA ASP A 838 -14.24 19.35 18.89
C ASP A 838 -12.71 19.23 19.03
N MET A 839 -12.06 18.44 18.16
CA MET A 839 -10.61 18.34 18.11
C MET A 839 -9.96 19.70 17.78
N VAL A 840 -10.47 20.43 16.78
CA VAL A 840 -9.93 21.74 16.41
C VAL A 840 -10.03 22.73 17.59
N GLU A 841 -11.16 22.77 18.29
CA GLU A 841 -11.32 23.64 19.46
C GLU A 841 -10.38 23.23 20.61
N ARG A 842 -10.17 21.93 20.85
CA ARG A 842 -9.17 21.44 21.81
C ARG A 842 -7.75 21.86 21.41
N VAL A 843 -7.40 21.80 20.12
CA VAL A 843 -6.10 22.26 19.61
C VAL A 843 -5.89 23.74 19.92
N LYS A 844 -6.87 24.60 19.59
CA LYS A 844 -6.80 26.04 19.88
C LYS A 844 -6.54 26.30 21.36
N ALA A 845 -7.37 25.71 22.22
CA ALA A 845 -7.26 25.86 23.67
C ALA A 845 -5.90 25.36 24.20
N ALA A 846 -5.47 24.17 23.81
CA ALA A 846 -4.24 23.57 24.33
C ALA A 846 -2.98 24.30 23.85
N VAL A 847 -2.94 24.76 22.59
CA VAL A 847 -1.81 25.57 22.09
C VAL A 847 -1.70 26.86 22.87
N VAL A 848 -2.81 27.62 22.95
CA VAL A 848 -2.80 28.91 23.65
C VAL A 848 -2.42 28.70 25.11
N GLU A 849 -3.01 27.74 25.82
CA GLU A 849 -2.67 27.45 27.21
C GLU A 849 -1.17 27.17 27.39
N ARG A 850 -0.58 26.31 26.54
CA ARG A 850 0.84 26.00 26.60
C ARG A 850 1.71 27.22 26.31
N LEU A 851 1.37 28.01 25.29
CA LEU A 851 2.10 29.24 24.98
C LEU A 851 2.09 30.21 26.16
N PHE A 852 1.02 30.26 26.95
CA PHE A 852 0.93 31.11 28.15
C PHE A 852 1.53 30.48 29.43
N LYS A 853 1.83 29.17 29.44
CA LYS A 853 2.37 28.50 30.65
C LYS A 853 3.80 28.01 30.54
N VAL A 854 4.33 27.76 29.35
CA VAL A 854 5.69 27.23 29.17
C VAL A 854 6.74 28.18 29.76
N GLN A 855 7.54 27.68 30.71
CA GLN A 855 8.66 28.41 31.29
C GLN A 855 9.96 28.00 30.59
N ILE A 856 10.65 28.95 29.96
CA ILE A 856 11.93 28.70 29.29
C ILE A 856 13.08 28.98 30.27
N VAL A 857 13.87 27.96 30.59
CA VAL A 857 15.08 28.09 31.42
C VAL A 857 16.23 28.62 30.54
N ARG A 858 16.67 29.86 30.78
CA ARG A 858 17.65 30.58 29.95
C ARG A 858 19.09 30.02 29.95
N GLU A 859 19.43 29.02 30.77
CA GLU A 859 20.82 28.51 30.94
C GLU A 859 21.09 27.09 30.40
N ALA A 860 20.11 26.41 29.81
CA ALA A 860 20.39 25.22 29.02
C ALA A 860 20.61 25.66 27.56
N PRO A 861 21.70 25.26 26.87
CA PRO A 861 21.69 25.35 25.42
C PRO A 861 20.43 24.62 24.95
N MET A 862 19.53 25.33 24.28
CA MET A 862 18.47 24.69 23.50
C MET A 862 19.18 23.92 22.37
N SER A 863 19.75 22.76 22.68
CA SER A 863 19.60 21.66 21.76
C SER A 863 18.11 21.36 21.82
N MET A 864 17.39 21.66 20.74
CA MET A 864 16.14 20.96 20.46
C MET A 864 16.41 19.50 20.81
N PRO A 865 15.70 18.90 21.79
CA PRO A 865 15.83 17.48 22.00
C PRO A 865 15.49 16.86 20.65
N ALA A 866 16.46 16.21 20.01
CA ALA A 866 16.09 15.17 19.07
C ALA A 866 15.28 14.21 19.92
N ILE A 867 13.95 14.27 19.82
CA ILE A 867 13.07 13.35 20.52
C ILE A 867 13.39 11.99 19.89
N THR A 868 14.30 11.27 20.53
CA THR A 868 14.72 9.92 20.19
C THR A 868 13.57 8.92 20.32
N ALA A 869 12.35 9.35 20.66
CA ALA A 869 11.17 8.49 20.68
C ALA A 869 10.78 7.95 19.28
N TRP A 870 11.27 8.53 18.18
CA TRP A 870 11.10 7.97 16.83
C TRP A 870 12.42 7.58 16.14
N ALA A 871 13.55 7.68 16.84
CA ALA A 871 14.82 7.10 16.40
C ALA A 871 14.81 5.56 16.49
N ASP A 872 13.87 4.97 17.24
CA ASP A 872 13.71 3.51 17.29
C ASP A 872 13.13 2.91 15.99
N ALA A 873 12.59 3.73 15.08
CA ALA A 873 12.32 3.29 13.70
C ALA A 873 13.60 3.20 12.84
N GLN A 874 14.73 3.69 13.36
CA GLN A 874 16.04 3.56 12.75
C GLN A 874 16.74 2.25 13.18
N GLU A 875 16.31 1.58 14.26
CA GLU A 875 16.88 0.31 14.74
C GLU A 875 16.38 -0.94 14.00
N SER A 876 15.47 -0.82 13.03
CA SER A 876 15.24 -1.88 12.03
C SER A 876 16.27 -1.85 10.89
N ARG A 877 17.15 -0.83 10.83
CA ARG A 877 18.20 -0.71 9.81
C ARG A 877 19.50 -1.26 10.36
N GLY A 878 19.72 -2.55 10.13
CA GLY A 878 20.98 -3.21 10.44
C GLY A 878 22.19 -2.49 9.80
N PRO A 879 23.39 -2.62 10.40
CA PRO A 879 24.59 -1.99 9.87
C PRO A 879 24.95 -2.53 8.48
N MET A 880 25.43 -1.62 7.61
CA MET A 880 25.95 -1.86 6.27
C MET A 880 26.92 -3.07 6.22
N PRO A 881 26.86 -3.92 5.18
CA PRO A 881 27.68 -5.12 5.11
C PRO A 881 29.11 -4.82 4.65
N GLY A 882 30.07 -5.25 5.46
CA GLY A 882 31.49 -5.28 5.13
C GLY A 882 32.26 -6.23 6.03
N ALA A 883 32.03 -7.55 5.91
CA ALA A 883 33.01 -8.62 6.17
C ALA A 883 32.41 -10.04 6.00
N ASP A 884 33.11 -10.85 5.21
CA ASP A 884 33.17 -12.32 5.08
C ASP A 884 31.94 -13.18 4.65
N PRO A 885 31.98 -13.88 3.49
CA PRO A 885 30.85 -14.66 2.93
C PRO A 885 30.58 -16.04 3.55
N ALA A 886 31.25 -16.44 4.63
CA ALA A 886 31.24 -17.84 5.09
C ALA A 886 30.18 -18.20 6.15
N MET A 887 29.23 -17.32 6.47
CA MET A 887 28.28 -17.54 7.59
C MET A 887 26.81 -17.22 7.25
N GLN A 888 26.36 -17.58 6.04
CA GLN A 888 24.95 -17.39 5.57
C GLN A 888 24.20 -18.70 5.29
N ALA A 889 24.42 -19.72 6.12
CA ALA A 889 23.65 -20.97 6.05
C ALA A 889 23.11 -21.39 7.43
N ALA A 890 22.41 -20.49 8.13
CA ALA A 890 21.59 -20.85 9.31
C ALA A 890 20.70 -19.67 9.78
N VAL A 891 19.68 -19.26 9.01
CA VAL A 891 18.59 -18.42 9.55
C VAL A 891 17.26 -18.84 8.93
N ALA A 892 16.70 -19.93 9.47
CA ALA A 892 15.32 -20.35 9.29
C ALA A 892 14.80 -20.89 10.64
N SER A 893 14.78 -20.01 11.65
CA SER A 893 14.03 -20.17 12.90
C SER A 893 14.01 -18.81 13.60
N GLY A 894 12.84 -18.36 14.04
CA GLY A 894 12.62 -17.04 14.66
C GLY A 894 13.46 -16.78 15.92
N PRO A 895 13.44 -15.55 16.48
CA PRO A 895 14.28 -15.21 17.61
C PRO A 895 13.78 -15.95 18.86
N ALA A 896 14.54 -16.95 19.31
CA ALA A 896 14.35 -17.54 20.62
C ALA A 896 14.89 -16.56 21.68
N ARG A 897 14.06 -16.21 22.68
CA ARG A 897 14.51 -15.49 23.90
C ARG A 897 15.76 -16.18 24.47
N PRO A 898 16.85 -15.46 24.80
CA PRO A 898 18.03 -16.10 25.39
C PRO A 898 17.72 -16.61 26.80
N LYS A 899 17.77 -17.92 27.02
CA LYS A 899 17.68 -18.52 28.36
C LYS A 899 18.80 -17.98 29.26
N PRO A 900 18.55 -17.67 30.53
CA PRO A 900 19.55 -17.11 31.44
C PRO A 900 20.74 -18.07 31.60
N ALA A 901 21.96 -17.54 31.43
CA ALA A 901 23.19 -18.31 31.62
C ALA A 901 23.31 -18.76 33.09
N PRO A 902 23.66 -20.03 33.37
CA PRO A 902 23.81 -20.52 34.73
C PRO A 902 24.95 -19.79 35.43
N ARG A 903 24.66 -19.33 36.65
CA ARG A 903 25.61 -18.68 37.54
C ARG A 903 26.03 -19.62 38.65
N THR A 904 27.22 -19.44 39.19
CA THR A 904 27.64 -20.09 40.45
C THR A 904 26.74 -19.61 41.61
N ALA A 905 26.81 -20.27 42.78
CA ALA A 905 26.14 -19.79 43.98
C ALA A 905 26.57 -18.37 44.40
N THR A 906 27.71 -17.88 43.89
CA THR A 906 28.24 -16.52 44.09
C THR A 906 27.86 -15.53 42.99
N GLY A 907 27.08 -15.93 41.98
CA GLY A 907 26.54 -15.04 40.95
C GLY A 907 27.41 -14.85 39.70
N GLU A 908 28.52 -15.56 39.56
CA GLU A 908 29.42 -15.46 38.39
C GLU A 908 28.97 -16.38 37.25
N LYS A 909 29.11 -15.93 35.99
CA LYS A 909 28.77 -16.73 34.80
C LYS A 909 29.70 -17.94 34.68
N VAL A 910 29.13 -19.15 34.59
CA VAL A 910 29.90 -20.39 34.42
C VAL A 910 30.27 -20.61 32.95
N GLY A 911 31.57 -20.64 32.64
CA GLY A 911 32.09 -20.97 31.32
C GLY A 911 31.95 -22.46 30.98
N ARG A 912 31.84 -22.79 29.69
CA ARG A 912 31.66 -24.18 29.20
C ARG A 912 32.71 -25.18 29.72
N ASN A 913 33.93 -24.73 30.00
CA ASN A 913 35.04 -25.58 30.46
C ASN A 913 35.22 -25.60 31.98
N ASP A 914 34.46 -24.81 32.73
CA ASP A 914 34.58 -24.68 34.18
C ASP A 914 33.95 -25.86 34.91
N PRO A 915 34.30 -26.11 36.18
CA PRO A 915 33.65 -27.14 37.01
C PRO A 915 32.14 -26.89 37.07
N CYS A 916 31.35 -27.95 36.87
CA CYS A 916 29.90 -27.84 36.85
C CYS A 916 29.35 -27.48 38.25
N PRO A 917 28.49 -26.46 38.37
CA PRO A 917 27.98 -25.97 39.67
C PRO A 917 27.10 -26.98 40.43
N CYS A 918 26.73 -28.11 39.81
CA CYS A 918 26.02 -29.20 40.50
C CYS A 918 26.92 -30.05 41.42
N GLY A 919 28.21 -29.73 41.56
CA GLY A 919 29.15 -30.45 42.43
C GLY A 919 29.65 -31.78 41.88
N SER A 920 29.37 -32.11 40.61
CA SER A 920 29.73 -33.41 40.01
C SER A 920 31.23 -33.61 39.72
N GLY A 921 32.06 -32.59 39.91
CA GLY A 921 33.49 -32.61 39.58
C GLY A 921 33.83 -32.63 38.08
N LYS A 922 32.83 -32.67 37.18
CA LYS A 922 33.00 -32.66 35.72
C LYS A 922 32.91 -31.23 35.15
N LYS A 923 33.51 -30.97 33.99
CA LYS A 923 33.36 -29.69 33.26
C LYS A 923 31.89 -29.47 32.87
N TYR A 924 31.39 -28.23 32.93
CA TYR A 924 29.99 -27.87 32.69
C TYR A 924 29.45 -28.42 31.35
N LYS A 925 30.23 -28.30 30.26
CA LYS A 925 29.89 -28.86 28.94
C LYS A 925 29.71 -30.37 28.89
N LYS A 926 30.29 -31.12 29.85
CA LYS A 926 30.19 -32.58 29.96
C LYS A 926 29.23 -33.05 31.05
N CYS A 927 28.46 -32.12 31.63
CA CYS A 927 27.49 -32.39 32.68
C CYS A 927 26.17 -31.66 32.39
N CYS A 928 25.77 -30.69 33.21
CA CYS A 928 24.46 -30.06 33.13
C CYS A 928 24.22 -29.26 31.83
N TYR A 929 25.25 -28.93 31.06
CA TYR A 929 25.08 -28.33 29.73
C TYR A 929 24.32 -29.25 28.76
N LEU A 930 24.53 -30.57 28.85
CA LEU A 930 23.89 -31.55 27.97
C LEU A 930 22.50 -31.98 28.45
N LYS A 931 22.14 -31.67 29.70
CA LYS A 931 20.83 -32.00 30.28
C LYS A 931 19.76 -30.92 30.02
N GLY A 932 20.12 -29.82 29.37
CA GLY A 932 19.23 -28.69 29.05
C GLY A 932 19.23 -28.31 27.56
N ALA A 933 19.60 -29.24 26.68
CA ALA A 933 19.49 -29.12 25.22
C ALA A 933 18.15 -29.67 24.74
#